data_AF-A0A838EDM4-F1
#
_entry.id   AF-A0A838EDM4-F1
#
_cell.length_a   1.000
_cell.length_b   1.000
_cell.length_c   1.000
_cell.angle_alpha   90.00
_cell.angle_beta   90.00
_cell.angle_gamma   90.00
#
_symmetry.space_group_name_H-M   'P 1'
#
loop_
_entity.id
_entity.type
_entity.pdbx_description
1 polymer ?
#
loop_
_entity_poly.entity_id
_entity_poly.type
_entity_poly.pdbx_seq_one_letter_code
_entity_poly.pdbx_strand_id
1 'polypeptide(L)'
;MLKTTPGLFPARPRHTGMYWGGRAFLLLFLCLLLVWTDIFSGWTATPAHAATQPDPNPPLTAPSWLQPPTPVSPPDLGIDTPKQQNATLTPIPHAEVKMPDPVTVPLTTAAQQVLSQDNIFEVNVAADSVSASQIQAAGGTISLKVSQTAAMSGGGSSGKVALGTYQVDFLDAQGNLITDLALAHPFTFRYHLPQAQQSWLWQDQQIDAIWQPSVSAQAALKAAAKTATKTATTPATVLPQLLVAQKDPTSPVWSVSTNLSAPSSAPAVSTKPAATTDPTATPTAGVTPTATPIPTATSVASVTPTPTTATTSTPSAATPTATADVTPTATADVTPTPSASVTPTPAPTQSAAVAFASSSIAFSTEAPTASWGKTKDVDVGLSSGSLTNSYPLSVPPGPGGLAPPLNLSYSSGSVNESHNVQGASSWVGQGWSLSLGSISWSQQNVTAGNGTTTLESSWNINDPNGLSGQLIPPDIKASTNGTLVPSMGSLPSQYIWHTAPESHAKIQEVNFNNQPCWHVWLPNGTIEEFGCVDEARQSALDTNGVRNIYRWDLNLIVDRYGNQIRIHYQRNFPAGGSVRDAQISSVEYDDLSCHNIPFNGPTAECSSWHPLIKIIFDASMKPARLINSPGCQSWTSTTFRCDDPVDLSSSGGLPIANALTTYVLNDLQVQVNGHVLRRYDFSYNQGGPQTITEVFSGQKESVAGYLTLTKIQQLGTDGAILNAPVTTMGYVEQTQHYLDIKTGANAIPSTNCGPAWTPRDANGCFRWQQSYNSYYLSTIDNGMGWHAQMTWQEGHSNTHDVEKTIGHGNDPLACNGKQTTTNLCGGADDLNWSRILLTQRVELNNGVNSTWKYQYYLNGLSSKPCATCAWGNTWGNQNDVDAADYYNGQFTSYAETVVTNPDSTSQINYFASTPGWGLATSGITCYVPGGNCNVTPYWNEDPAAAGRLKTQENFNASGALMQVTQNQYTMNCPPAGVAGSQNAAGAPYDPGNHYLFSELDKNNPVVVCDPRISQQDTYQVDGVTNFAGYQGDARVVHKTVKTSYDGDNQGVSGYDYGNVDTVDTTTNDVGGQHFVQNTTYYPNDNINGLVYLTDLPAFVNNQDGAGTFFGCSALVYGDNASAPHAPNVPSVSQQIGYPNQSGGCAPPTISTQHVYNNSGNPIAATDADGHQGCTTNGAHYSACASYDGFQTHLTQAFNAKNQPAKYHYDTGLASGGYGQWLLASSDANGQMTSYGYDVLGRLTSVVKPGDTASA
;
A
#
# COMPACT_ATOMS: atom_id res chain seq x y z
N MET A 1 44.62 -12.16 -38.68
CA MET A 1 46.06 -11.95 -38.95
C MET A 1 46.24 -10.57 -39.59
N LEU A 2 47.35 -9.86 -39.30
CA LEU A 2 47.71 -8.47 -39.74
C LEU A 2 46.77 -7.36 -39.19
N LYS A 3 47.22 -6.33 -38.45
CA LYS A 3 48.17 -5.20 -38.74
C LYS A 3 47.59 -4.19 -39.75
N THR A 4 47.59 -2.84 -39.59
CA THR A 4 48.28 -1.92 -38.64
C THR A 4 47.67 -0.48 -38.66
N THR A 5 47.85 0.25 -37.55
CA THR A 5 47.97 1.73 -37.26
C THR A 5 48.35 2.75 -38.37
N PRO A 6 48.43 4.11 -38.14
CA PRO A 6 47.80 5.06 -37.16
C PRO A 6 47.47 6.52 -37.68
N GLY A 7 47.01 7.43 -36.80
CA GLY A 7 47.21 8.91 -36.88
C GLY A 7 45.94 9.77 -36.63
N LEU A 8 45.97 11.05 -36.18
CA LEU A 8 47.03 11.90 -35.59
C LEU A 8 46.37 13.17 -34.93
N PHE A 9 46.89 13.66 -33.80
CA PHE A 9 46.48 14.90 -33.07
C PHE A 9 46.94 16.21 -33.78
N PRO A 10 46.34 17.42 -33.56
CA PRO A 10 46.44 18.23 -32.30
C PRO A 10 45.17 19.09 -32.00
N ALA A 11 45.07 20.02 -31.02
CA ALA A 11 46.02 20.69 -30.11
C ALA A 11 45.37 21.13 -28.77
N ARG A 12 46.19 21.40 -27.73
CA ARG A 12 45.83 22.16 -26.51
C ARG A 12 46.34 23.61 -26.61
N PRO A 13 45.86 24.50 -25.73
CA PRO A 13 46.80 25.31 -24.93
C PRO A 13 46.67 25.08 -23.41
N ARG A 14 47.66 25.59 -22.65
CA ARG A 14 47.85 25.40 -21.19
C ARG A 14 47.63 26.72 -20.45
N HIS A 15 47.23 26.65 -19.17
CA HIS A 15 47.80 27.41 -18.03
C HIS A 15 47.45 26.61 -16.75
N THR A 16 48.34 26.02 -15.95
CA THR A 16 49.48 26.52 -15.12
C THR A 16 49.10 27.27 -13.83
N GLY A 17 48.77 26.50 -12.77
CA GLY A 17 49.48 26.58 -11.48
C GLY A 17 48.84 27.35 -10.32
N MET A 18 48.56 26.64 -9.21
CA MET A 18 49.19 26.90 -7.91
C MET A 18 48.99 25.72 -6.94
N TYR A 19 49.80 25.67 -5.88
CA TYR A 19 49.95 24.55 -4.94
C TYR A 19 49.58 24.97 -3.51
N TRP A 20 49.11 24.00 -2.71
CA TRP A 20 49.00 24.01 -1.24
C TRP A 20 47.93 24.89 -0.56
N GLY A 21 47.15 24.26 0.32
CA GLY A 21 46.08 24.86 1.14
C GLY A 21 44.79 24.03 1.10
N GLY A 22 44.72 22.81 1.62
CA GLY A 22 45.44 22.26 2.77
C GLY A 22 44.46 21.98 3.91
N ARG A 23 43.88 20.78 3.92
CA ARG A 23 43.16 20.13 5.05
C ARG A 23 41.91 20.81 5.65
N ALA A 24 41.57 22.05 5.30
CA ALA A 24 40.43 22.76 5.90
C ALA A 24 39.06 22.43 5.27
N PHE A 25 38.98 22.27 3.94
CA PHE A 25 37.68 22.07 3.24
C PHE A 25 37.07 20.68 3.50
N LEU A 26 37.93 19.68 3.70
CA LEU A 26 37.55 18.29 4.02
C LEU A 26 36.78 18.16 5.35
N LEU A 27 36.93 19.14 6.26
CA LEU A 27 36.24 19.19 7.55
C LEU A 27 34.92 19.97 7.52
N LEU A 28 34.71 20.83 6.50
CA LEU A 28 33.43 21.52 6.29
C LEU A 28 32.42 20.62 5.56
N PHE A 29 32.89 19.86 4.56
CA PHE A 29 32.06 18.93 3.79
C PHE A 29 31.50 17.80 4.68
N LEU A 30 32.34 17.22 5.54
CA LEU A 30 31.97 16.23 6.56
C LEU A 30 30.98 16.74 7.64
N CYS A 31 30.73 18.06 7.72
CA CYS A 31 29.73 18.61 8.65
C CYS A 31 28.36 18.88 8.00
N LEU A 32 28.26 18.84 6.67
CA LEU A 32 27.00 18.98 5.94
C LEU A 32 26.36 17.63 5.60
N LEU A 33 27.17 16.58 5.46
CA LEU A 33 26.71 15.20 5.20
C LEU A 33 25.91 14.57 6.36
N LEU A 34 26.18 14.97 7.61
CA LEU A 34 25.53 14.42 8.82
C LEU A 34 24.09 14.93 9.08
N VAL A 35 23.42 15.50 8.08
CA VAL A 35 22.07 16.11 8.22
C VAL A 35 21.05 15.52 7.22
N TRP A 36 21.46 14.61 6.33
CA TRP A 36 20.65 14.22 5.15
C TRP A 36 20.28 12.73 5.03
N THR A 37 20.73 11.85 5.93
CA THR A 37 20.59 10.38 5.77
C THR A 37 19.27 9.79 6.25
N ASP A 38 18.52 10.46 7.13
CA ASP A 38 17.36 9.84 7.80
C ASP A 38 16.09 9.72 6.93
N ILE A 39 16.01 10.40 5.79
CA ILE A 39 14.78 10.49 4.97
C ILE A 39 14.53 9.24 4.10
N PHE A 40 15.53 8.40 3.85
CA PHE A 40 15.50 7.40 2.77
C PHE A 40 15.51 5.91 3.18
N SER A 41 15.09 5.55 4.41
CA SER A 41 14.98 4.13 4.82
C SER A 41 13.62 3.48 4.54
N GLY A 42 12.68 4.18 3.89
CA GLY A 42 11.54 3.56 3.22
C GLY A 42 11.92 3.18 1.79
N TRP A 43 11.16 2.27 1.17
CA TRP A 43 11.37 1.73 -0.19
C TRP A 43 12.44 0.62 -0.31
N THR A 44 12.23 -0.47 0.44
CA THR A 44 12.17 -1.76 -0.25
C THR A 44 10.75 -1.92 -0.80
N ALA A 45 10.61 -2.54 -1.98
CA ALA A 45 9.30 -2.98 -2.45
C ALA A 45 8.88 -4.20 -1.63
N THR A 46 8.22 -3.97 -0.49
CA THR A 46 7.57 -5.05 0.25
C THR A 46 6.50 -5.69 -0.63
N PRO A 47 6.37 -7.02 -0.67
CA PRO A 47 5.15 -7.64 -1.21
C PRO A 47 3.93 -7.06 -0.48
N ALA A 48 2.76 -7.09 -1.13
CA ALA A 48 1.54 -6.47 -0.64
C ALA A 48 0.98 -7.21 0.60
N HIS A 49 1.65 -7.06 1.74
CA HIS A 49 1.13 -7.49 3.03
C HIS A 49 -0.06 -6.62 3.38
N ALA A 50 -1.24 -7.22 3.28
CA ALA A 50 -2.49 -6.60 3.66
C ALA A 50 -2.34 -5.96 5.05
N ALA A 51 -2.68 -4.67 5.15
CA ALA A 51 -2.91 -4.03 6.42
C ALA A 51 -4.20 -4.62 7.03
N THR A 52 -4.07 -5.79 7.64
CA THR A 52 -5.07 -6.34 8.55
C THR A 52 -5.38 -5.27 9.60
N GLN A 53 -6.60 -5.27 10.13
CA GLN A 53 -6.76 -4.63 11.43
C GLN A 53 -5.74 -5.29 12.38
N PRO A 54 -5.02 -4.50 13.21
CA PRO A 54 -4.07 -5.08 14.13
C PRO A 54 -4.76 -6.18 14.93
N ASP A 55 -4.00 -7.24 15.22
CA ASP A 55 -4.43 -8.33 16.10
C ASP A 55 -5.22 -7.71 17.28
N PRO A 56 -6.46 -8.16 17.55
CA PRO A 56 -7.23 -7.66 18.69
C PRO A 56 -6.44 -7.80 20.00
N ASN A 57 -5.56 -8.80 20.08
CA ASN A 57 -4.64 -8.98 21.19
C ASN A 57 -3.60 -7.86 21.26
N PRO A 58 -3.02 -7.55 22.43
CA PRO A 58 -1.69 -6.93 22.44
C PRO A 58 -0.74 -7.77 21.54
N PRO A 59 0.31 -7.20 20.92
CA PRO A 59 1.21 -7.94 20.05
C PRO A 59 1.97 -9.03 20.82
N LEU A 60 1.38 -10.22 20.89
CA LEU A 60 1.91 -11.44 21.52
C LEU A 60 2.69 -12.26 20.50
N THR A 61 3.57 -11.59 19.74
CA THR A 61 4.59 -12.28 18.97
C THR A 61 5.34 -13.21 19.91
N ALA A 62 5.61 -14.45 19.48
CA ALA A 62 6.62 -15.28 20.14
C ALA A 62 7.86 -14.40 20.37
N PRO A 63 8.38 -14.31 21.62
CA PRO A 63 9.41 -13.34 21.97
C PRO A 63 10.52 -13.25 20.92
N SER A 64 11.07 -12.07 20.65
CA SER A 64 12.03 -11.85 19.56
C SER A 64 13.33 -12.67 19.65
N TRP A 65 13.56 -13.35 20.78
CA TRP A 65 14.63 -14.32 21.01
C TRP A 65 14.27 -15.79 20.71
N LEU A 66 13.01 -16.10 20.39
CA LEU A 66 12.53 -17.39 19.87
C LEU A 66 12.49 -17.42 18.34
N GLN A 67 12.04 -16.33 17.74
CA GLN A 67 12.03 -16.15 16.28
C GLN A 67 13.48 -16.03 15.77
N PRO A 68 13.81 -16.58 14.58
CA PRO A 68 15.03 -16.19 13.90
C PRO A 68 14.98 -14.69 13.60
N PRO A 69 16.10 -13.96 13.70
CA PRO A 69 16.16 -12.62 13.12
C PRO A 69 15.76 -12.70 11.65
N THR A 70 14.83 -11.84 11.22
CA THR A 70 14.63 -11.61 9.78
C THR A 70 15.97 -11.26 9.16
N PRO A 71 16.32 -11.76 7.97
CA PRO A 71 17.54 -11.38 7.28
C PRO A 71 17.63 -9.86 7.18
N VAL A 72 18.48 -9.27 8.02
CA VAL A 72 18.59 -7.81 8.11
C VAL A 72 19.36 -7.37 6.89
N SER A 73 18.79 -6.45 6.09
CA SER A 73 19.60 -5.63 5.19
C SER A 73 20.76 -5.04 6.02
N PRO A 74 22.00 -4.97 5.49
CA PRO A 74 23.17 -4.70 6.31
C PRO A 74 22.96 -3.50 7.22
N PRO A 75 23.38 -3.55 8.51
CA PRO A 75 23.47 -2.32 9.27
C PRO A 75 24.38 -1.38 8.48
N ASP A 76 23.91 -0.15 8.24
CA ASP A 76 24.78 0.91 7.77
C ASP A 76 25.97 0.97 8.73
N LEU A 77 27.16 0.62 8.21
CA LEU A 77 28.30 0.26 9.05
C LEU A 77 28.90 1.45 9.80
N GLY A 78 28.34 2.66 9.62
CA GLY A 78 28.61 3.82 10.46
C GLY A 78 30.10 4.17 10.51
N ILE A 79 30.81 3.98 9.39
CA ILE A 79 32.24 4.26 9.27
C ILE A 79 32.42 5.78 9.13
N ASP A 80 32.25 6.47 10.25
CA ASP A 80 32.46 7.91 10.36
C ASP A 80 33.36 8.22 11.56
N THR A 81 34.67 8.34 11.30
CA THR A 81 35.67 8.78 12.28
C THR A 81 36.83 9.52 11.58
N PRO A 82 37.60 10.40 12.25
CA PRO A 82 37.25 11.30 13.35
C PRO A 82 37.62 12.78 13.04
N LYS A 83 36.99 13.76 13.71
CA LYS A 83 37.43 15.17 13.63
C LYS A 83 38.80 15.39 14.28
N GLN A 84 39.73 16.06 13.58
CA GLN A 84 40.87 16.72 14.24
C GLN A 84 40.63 18.23 14.41
N GLN A 85 40.49 18.62 15.70
CA GLN A 85 41.28 19.65 16.39
C GLN A 85 41.70 20.93 15.61
N ASN A 86 41.49 22.16 16.10
CA ASN A 86 41.24 22.62 17.49
C ASN A 86 40.34 23.86 17.51
N ALA A 87 39.30 23.85 18.34
CA ALA A 87 38.89 25.04 19.06
C ALA A 87 39.41 24.89 20.49
N THR A 88 40.21 25.86 20.97
CA THR A 88 40.66 25.85 22.36
C THR A 88 39.46 26.13 23.25
N LEU A 89 38.86 25.08 23.82
CA LEU A 89 37.77 25.17 24.77
C LEU A 89 38.25 25.98 25.97
N THR A 90 37.88 27.26 25.99
CA THR A 90 38.05 28.11 27.16
C THR A 90 36.92 27.71 28.12
N PRO A 91 37.22 27.21 29.34
CA PRO A 91 36.17 26.88 30.29
C PRO A 91 35.36 28.15 30.56
N ILE A 92 34.06 28.12 30.27
CA ILE A 92 33.15 29.20 30.67
C ILE A 92 32.90 29.00 32.17
N PRO A 93 33.33 29.91 33.05
CA PRO A 93 33.02 29.79 34.47
C PRO A 93 31.54 30.04 34.67
N HIS A 94 30.78 28.98 34.98
CA HIS A 94 29.40 29.10 35.41
C HIS A 94 29.36 29.73 36.80
N ALA A 95 29.19 31.05 36.86
CA ALA A 95 28.71 31.70 38.07
C ALA A 95 27.27 31.22 38.31
N GLU A 96 26.98 30.74 39.52
CA GLU A 96 25.64 30.31 39.94
C GLU A 96 24.74 31.54 40.10
N VAL A 97 24.23 32.06 38.98
CA VAL A 97 23.20 33.12 38.97
C VAL A 97 21.87 32.46 39.28
N LYS A 98 21.58 32.38 40.59
CA LYS A 98 20.28 31.98 41.11
C LYS A 98 19.45 33.23 41.38
N MET A 99 18.15 33.20 41.04
CA MET A 99 17.20 34.25 41.41
C MET A 99 17.29 34.50 42.93
N PRO A 100 17.58 35.73 43.40
CA PRO A 100 17.89 35.98 44.80
C PRO A 100 16.68 35.77 45.74
N ASP A 101 15.48 36.12 45.29
CA ASP A 101 14.22 35.92 46.03
C ASP A 101 13.05 35.60 45.07
N PRO A 102 12.09 34.73 45.46
CA PRO A 102 10.87 34.47 44.68
C PRO A 102 10.00 35.72 44.47
N VAL A 103 9.42 35.86 43.27
CA VAL A 103 8.41 36.90 42.99
C VAL A 103 7.03 36.38 43.34
N THR A 104 6.25 37.14 44.12
CA THR A 104 4.85 36.83 44.44
C THR A 104 3.97 38.02 44.11
N VAL A 105 2.96 37.83 43.25
CA VAL A 105 2.06 38.89 42.77
C VAL A 105 0.59 38.43 42.91
N PRO A 106 -0.31 39.24 43.51
CA PRO A 106 -1.74 38.94 43.50
C PRO A 106 -2.29 39.08 42.08
N LEU A 107 -2.96 38.02 41.60
CA LEU A 107 -3.68 38.01 40.34
C LEU A 107 -4.97 38.82 40.46
N THR A 108 -5.31 39.50 39.36
CA THR A 108 -6.51 40.33 39.19
C THR A 108 -7.22 39.93 37.90
N THR A 109 -8.41 40.46 37.66
CA THR A 109 -9.09 40.30 36.37
C THR A 109 -8.51 41.19 35.27
N ALA A 110 -7.60 42.12 35.59
CA ALA A 110 -6.90 42.91 34.59
C ALA A 110 -5.68 42.15 34.03
N ALA A 111 -5.26 42.47 32.81
CA ALA A 111 -4.03 41.92 32.26
C ALA A 111 -2.82 42.35 33.12
N GLN A 112 -1.92 41.40 33.40
CA GLN A 112 -0.75 41.61 34.25
C GLN A 112 0.50 41.00 33.61
N GLN A 113 1.62 41.68 33.76
CA GLN A 113 2.94 41.18 33.39
C GLN A 113 3.74 40.98 34.68
N VAL A 114 4.11 39.74 34.97
CA VAL A 114 4.88 39.37 36.17
C VAL A 114 6.29 39.00 35.74
N LEU A 115 7.23 39.91 35.98
CA LEU A 115 8.65 39.74 35.65
C LEU A 115 9.42 39.33 36.91
N SER A 116 10.32 38.36 36.76
CA SER A 116 11.31 37.97 37.77
C SER A 116 12.25 39.12 38.14
N GLN A 117 12.83 39.11 39.35
CA GLN A 117 13.70 40.19 39.82
C GLN A 117 15.01 40.35 39.01
N ASP A 118 15.45 39.29 38.34
CA ASP A 118 16.59 39.28 37.42
C ASP A 118 16.21 39.67 35.97
N ASN A 119 14.92 39.87 35.69
CA ASN A 119 14.32 40.13 34.38
C ASN A 119 14.51 39.00 33.35
N ILE A 120 14.78 37.76 33.79
CA ILE A 120 15.05 36.62 32.89
C ILE A 120 13.77 35.85 32.56
N PHE A 121 12.89 35.61 33.54
CA PHE A 121 11.64 34.88 33.37
C PHE A 121 10.41 35.78 33.56
N GLU A 122 9.47 35.75 32.62
CA GLU A 122 8.27 36.59 32.57
C GLU A 122 7.02 35.71 32.44
N VAL A 123 5.96 36.08 33.16
CA VAL A 123 4.62 35.51 33.01
C VAL A 123 3.66 36.60 32.53
N ASN A 124 3.14 36.46 31.33
CA ASN A 124 2.03 37.28 30.85
C ASN A 124 0.70 36.61 31.21
N VAL A 125 -0.09 37.33 31.99
CA VAL A 125 -1.45 37.01 32.42
C VAL A 125 -2.39 37.87 31.57
N ALA A 126 -3.22 37.25 30.75
CA ALA A 126 -4.23 37.97 29.98
C ALA A 126 -5.32 38.53 30.91
N ALA A 127 -6.04 39.55 30.46
CA ALA A 127 -7.24 40.00 31.16
C ALA A 127 -8.22 38.83 31.30
N ASP A 128 -8.90 38.76 32.44
CA ASP A 128 -9.86 37.71 32.81
C ASP A 128 -9.32 36.26 32.80
N SER A 129 -7.99 36.02 32.69
CA SER A 129 -7.41 34.68 32.83
C SER A 129 -7.80 33.97 34.14
N VAL A 130 -7.99 34.74 35.22
CA VAL A 130 -8.67 34.32 36.45
C VAL A 130 -9.88 35.21 36.69
N SER A 131 -11.01 34.60 37.05
CA SER A 131 -12.27 35.31 37.27
C SER A 131 -12.39 35.89 38.69
N ALA A 132 -13.17 36.96 38.84
CA ALA A 132 -13.47 37.54 40.15
C ALA A 132 -14.11 36.54 41.13
N SER A 133 -14.90 35.58 40.63
CA SER A 133 -15.48 34.49 41.44
C SER A 133 -14.43 33.49 41.93
N GLN A 134 -13.42 33.14 41.12
CA GLN A 134 -12.30 32.31 41.57
C GLN A 134 -11.46 33.03 42.64
N ILE A 135 -11.20 34.33 42.46
CA ILE A 135 -10.50 35.15 43.46
C ILE A 135 -11.28 35.21 44.78
N GLN A 136 -12.61 35.37 44.70
CA GLN A 136 -13.50 35.34 45.87
C GLN A 136 -13.50 33.96 46.57
N ALA A 137 -13.51 32.88 45.80
CA ALA A 137 -13.49 31.50 46.31
C ALA A 137 -12.17 31.15 47.02
N ALA A 138 -11.03 31.69 46.56
CA ALA A 138 -9.71 31.57 47.18
C ALA A 138 -9.52 32.49 48.42
N GLY A 139 -10.61 32.90 49.08
CA GLY A 139 -10.56 33.75 50.27
C GLY A 139 -10.28 35.24 50.00
N GLY A 140 -10.36 35.69 48.75
CA GLY A 140 -10.26 37.11 48.35
C GLY A 140 -8.97 37.51 47.64
N THR A 141 -8.00 36.61 47.49
CA THR A 141 -6.83 36.81 46.61
C THR A 141 -6.31 35.47 46.09
N ILE A 142 -5.82 35.45 44.86
CA ILE A 142 -4.99 34.36 44.33
C ILE A 142 -3.62 34.96 44.06
N SER A 143 -2.56 34.43 44.66
CA SER A 143 -1.20 34.92 44.46
C SER A 143 -0.42 33.98 43.56
N LEU A 144 0.05 34.49 42.42
CA LEU A 144 1.03 33.83 41.55
C LEU A 144 2.41 34.01 42.16
N LYS A 145 3.07 32.90 42.53
CA LYS A 145 4.44 32.90 43.04
C LYS A 145 5.37 32.14 42.10
N VAL A 146 6.43 32.79 41.65
CA VAL A 146 7.45 32.22 40.77
C VAL A 146 8.77 32.11 41.53
N SER A 147 9.40 30.93 41.48
CA SER A 147 10.70 30.68 42.11
C SER A 147 11.59 29.84 41.20
N GLN A 148 12.88 30.19 41.12
CA GLN A 148 13.87 29.37 40.40
C GLN A 148 14.39 28.26 41.30
N THR A 149 14.09 27.00 40.96
CA THR A 149 14.43 25.82 41.76
C THR A 149 15.80 25.24 41.37
N ALA A 150 16.21 25.39 40.12
CA ALA A 150 17.56 25.08 39.65
C ALA A 150 18.09 26.21 38.74
N ALA A 151 19.34 26.60 38.95
CA ALA A 151 20.05 27.53 38.07
C ALA A 151 20.41 26.86 36.73
N MET A 152 20.93 27.66 35.79
CA MET A 152 21.37 27.17 34.49
C MET A 152 22.49 26.10 34.62
N SER A 153 22.41 25.02 33.85
CA SER A 153 23.41 23.94 33.87
C SER A 153 23.61 23.31 32.49
N GLY A 154 24.79 22.76 32.22
CA GLY A 154 25.18 22.22 30.91
C GLY A 154 26.65 22.46 30.63
N GLY A 155 27.20 21.86 29.57
CA GLY A 155 28.61 22.00 29.23
C GLY A 155 28.91 21.64 27.78
N GLY A 156 29.92 22.30 27.20
CA GLY A 156 30.23 22.22 25.76
C GLY A 156 30.54 20.80 25.23
N SER A 157 30.86 19.85 26.10
CA SER A 157 31.11 18.45 25.73
C SER A 157 29.85 17.63 25.42
N SER A 158 28.67 18.05 25.89
CA SER A 158 27.40 17.32 25.69
C SER A 158 26.45 17.98 24.69
N GLY A 159 26.71 19.23 24.29
CA GLY A 159 25.80 20.03 23.46
C GLY A 159 24.48 20.41 24.13
N LYS A 160 24.25 20.03 25.40
CA LYS A 160 23.00 20.26 26.12
C LYS A 160 23.17 21.33 27.20
N VAL A 161 22.35 22.38 27.12
CA VAL A 161 22.26 23.49 28.08
C VAL A 161 20.82 23.60 28.56
N ALA A 162 20.59 23.45 29.86
CA ALA A 162 19.31 23.68 30.52
C ALA A 162 19.30 25.09 31.11
N LEU A 163 18.45 25.98 30.58
CA LEU A 163 18.42 27.42 30.88
C LEU A 163 17.91 27.81 32.29
N GLY A 164 17.69 26.82 33.15
CA GLY A 164 17.15 26.94 34.51
C GLY A 164 15.80 26.25 34.65
N THR A 165 15.37 26.02 35.90
CA THR A 165 14.07 25.44 36.23
C THR A 165 13.30 26.40 37.11
N TYR A 166 12.05 26.70 36.72
CA TYR A 166 11.16 27.61 37.43
C TYR A 166 9.93 26.86 37.91
N GLN A 167 9.61 27.00 39.19
CA GLN A 167 8.38 26.53 39.81
C GLN A 167 7.39 27.69 39.90
N VAL A 168 6.14 27.42 39.53
CA VAL A 168 5.03 28.38 39.50
C VAL A 168 3.93 27.86 40.43
N ASP A 169 3.78 28.53 41.58
CA ASP A 169 2.83 28.22 42.64
C ASP A 169 1.61 29.17 42.56
N PHE A 170 0.40 28.67 42.79
CA PHE A 170 -0.82 29.48 43.00
C PHE A 170 -1.26 29.37 44.44
N LEU A 171 -1.37 30.50 45.14
CA LEU A 171 -1.65 30.53 46.58
C LEU A 171 -2.95 31.25 46.90
N ASP A 172 -3.75 30.71 47.82
CA ASP A 172 -4.95 31.37 48.37
C ASP A 172 -4.60 32.52 49.33
N ALA A 173 -5.62 33.19 49.86
CA ALA A 173 -5.47 34.28 50.83
C ALA A 173 -4.83 33.87 52.18
N GLN A 174 -4.71 32.58 52.45
CA GLN A 174 -4.08 32.00 53.64
C GLN A 174 -2.67 31.44 53.35
N GLY A 175 -2.23 31.45 52.09
CA GLY A 175 -0.94 30.94 51.64
C GLY A 175 -0.91 29.44 51.29
N ASN A 176 -2.07 28.78 51.16
CA ASN A 176 -2.16 27.38 50.74
C ASN A 176 -2.16 27.26 49.21
N LEU A 177 -1.65 26.15 48.67
CA LEU A 177 -1.62 25.90 47.23
C LEU A 177 -3.00 25.57 46.66
N ILE A 178 -3.33 26.20 45.54
CA ILE A 178 -4.53 25.95 44.73
C ILE A 178 -4.15 24.98 43.60
N THR A 179 -4.77 23.80 43.55
CA THR A 179 -4.44 22.72 42.61
C THR A 179 -5.48 22.48 41.52
N ASP A 180 -6.58 23.22 41.56
CA ASP A 180 -7.78 23.10 40.70
C ASP A 180 -8.07 24.41 39.91
N LEU A 181 -7.09 25.31 39.83
CA LEU A 181 -7.23 26.60 39.14
C LEU A 181 -7.28 26.42 37.61
N ALA A 182 -8.48 26.36 37.06
CA ALA A 182 -8.72 26.43 35.62
C ALA A 182 -8.60 27.89 35.11
N LEU A 183 -7.72 28.13 34.14
CA LEU A 183 -7.59 29.44 33.49
C LEU A 183 -8.61 29.61 32.36
N ALA A 184 -9.27 30.78 32.29
CA ALA A 184 -10.15 31.12 31.17
C ALA A 184 -9.36 31.48 29.89
N HIS A 185 -8.16 32.05 30.06
CA HIS A 185 -7.22 32.36 29.00
C HIS A 185 -5.80 31.92 29.43
N PRO A 186 -5.02 31.30 28.53
CA PRO A 186 -3.71 30.73 28.88
C PRO A 186 -2.71 31.80 29.32
N PHE A 187 -1.79 31.42 30.20
CA PHE A 187 -0.61 32.23 30.48
C PHE A 187 0.44 32.03 29.41
N THR A 188 1.19 33.08 29.10
CA THR A 188 2.37 33.00 28.24
C THR A 188 3.62 33.24 29.07
N PHE A 189 4.41 32.18 29.24
CA PHE A 189 5.72 32.25 29.83
C PHE A 189 6.73 32.73 28.79
N ARG A 190 7.63 33.62 29.17
CA ARG A 190 8.76 34.05 28.32
C ARG A 190 10.07 33.95 29.07
N TYR A 191 11.10 33.52 28.36
CA TYR A 191 12.48 33.48 28.82
C TYR A 191 13.31 34.46 27.99
N HIS A 192 13.86 35.49 28.65
CA HIS A 192 14.76 36.48 28.08
C HIS A 192 16.20 36.01 28.29
N LEU A 193 16.88 35.59 27.23
CA LEU A 193 18.26 35.13 27.32
C LEU A 193 19.21 36.32 27.50
N PRO A 194 19.95 36.42 28.63
CA PRO A 194 20.90 37.50 28.87
C PRO A 194 21.94 37.62 27.75
N GLN A 195 22.32 38.85 27.41
CA GLN A 195 23.27 39.11 26.31
C GLN A 195 24.60 38.37 26.47
N ALA A 196 25.08 38.18 27.70
CA ALA A 196 26.29 37.42 28.01
C ALA A 196 26.18 35.89 27.79
N GLN A 197 24.97 35.38 27.53
CA GLN A 197 24.65 33.96 27.38
C GLN A 197 24.17 33.61 25.95
N GLN A 198 23.96 34.60 25.08
CA GLN A 198 23.58 34.37 23.67
C GLN A 198 24.60 33.51 22.92
N SER A 199 25.90 33.65 23.24
CA SER A 199 26.97 32.84 22.64
C SER A 199 27.03 31.40 23.16
N TRP A 200 26.09 30.99 24.03
CA TRP A 200 26.00 29.60 24.54
C TRP A 200 25.05 28.76 23.70
N LEU A 201 24.28 29.39 22.80
CA LEU A 201 23.39 28.74 21.84
C LEU A 201 23.94 28.88 20.42
N TRP A 202 23.62 27.93 19.55
CA TRP A 202 23.84 28.07 18.11
C TRP A 202 22.77 28.97 17.48
N GLN A 203 23.08 29.55 16.32
CA GLN A 203 22.34 30.67 15.72
C GLN A 203 20.84 30.37 15.53
N ASP A 204 20.50 29.11 15.23
CA ASP A 204 19.15 28.60 15.01
C ASP A 204 18.80 27.42 15.94
N GLN A 205 19.39 27.38 17.13
CA GLN A 205 19.11 26.31 18.10
C GLN A 205 17.65 26.38 18.60
N GLN A 206 16.89 25.31 18.35
CA GLN A 206 15.58 25.10 18.95
C GLN A 206 15.71 25.02 20.48
N ILE A 207 14.81 25.71 21.19
CA ILE A 207 14.69 25.64 22.64
C ILE A 207 13.33 25.03 22.96
N ASP A 208 13.34 23.97 23.75
CA ASP A 208 12.12 23.37 24.27
C ASP A 208 11.98 23.67 25.76
N ALA A 209 10.76 24.01 26.18
CA ALA A 209 10.38 24.08 27.58
C ALA A 209 9.74 22.76 28.01
N ILE A 210 10.16 22.21 29.14
CA ILE A 210 9.53 21.01 29.73
C ILE A 210 8.59 21.46 30.84
N TRP A 211 7.29 21.24 30.66
CA TRP A 211 6.26 21.53 31.64
C TRP A 211 5.90 20.27 32.45
N GLN A 212 5.90 20.39 33.78
CA GLN A 212 5.51 19.31 34.70
C GLN A 212 4.47 19.83 35.72
N PRO A 213 3.19 19.45 35.62
CA PRO A 213 2.21 19.77 36.64
C PRO A 213 2.41 18.89 37.88
N SER A 214 2.83 19.48 39.00
CA SER A 214 3.11 18.75 40.24
C SER A 214 1.83 18.53 41.08
N VAL A 215 1.33 17.29 41.13
CA VAL A 215 0.10 16.93 41.88
C VAL A 215 0.32 16.58 43.37
N SER A 216 1.50 16.83 43.96
CA SER A 216 1.65 16.77 45.43
C SER A 216 2.80 17.63 45.99
N ALA A 217 2.45 18.80 46.55
CA ALA A 217 3.41 19.76 47.10
C ALA A 217 4.22 19.27 48.32
N GLN A 218 3.79 18.18 48.97
CA GLN A 218 4.43 17.66 50.19
C GLN A 218 5.58 16.67 49.91
N ALA A 219 5.73 16.18 48.68
CA ALA A 219 6.86 15.34 48.28
C ALA A 219 8.11 16.16 47.94
N ALA A 220 7.95 17.23 47.13
CA ALA A 220 9.06 18.07 46.69
C ALA A 220 9.78 18.80 47.84
N LEU A 221 9.02 19.36 48.79
CA LEU A 221 9.56 20.06 49.97
C LEU A 221 10.37 19.16 50.91
N LYS A 222 10.16 17.84 50.89
CA LYS A 222 10.98 16.87 51.66
C LYS A 222 12.24 16.42 50.92
N ALA A 223 12.23 16.42 49.59
CA ALA A 223 13.40 16.10 48.78
C ALA A 223 14.49 17.18 48.83
N ALA A 224 14.10 18.46 48.91
CA ALA A 224 15.03 19.60 48.97
C ALA A 224 15.81 19.74 50.30
N ALA A 225 15.46 18.98 51.35
CA ALA A 225 15.95 19.18 52.71
C ALA A 225 17.00 18.14 53.18
N LYS A 226 17.55 17.30 52.30
CA LYS A 226 18.60 16.33 52.67
C LYS A 226 19.76 16.28 51.67
N THR A 227 20.95 16.56 52.21
CA THR A 227 22.25 16.33 51.56
C THR A 227 22.42 14.85 51.20
N ALA A 228 23.10 14.60 50.07
CA ALA A 228 23.11 13.34 49.34
C ALA A 228 23.34 12.05 50.16
N THR A 229 22.48 11.05 49.94
CA THR A 229 22.84 9.61 49.86
C THR A 229 21.74 8.80 49.16
N LYS A 230 22.09 7.61 48.67
CA LYS A 230 21.25 6.77 47.76
C LYS A 230 19.87 6.38 48.32
N THR A 231 18.98 6.06 47.38
CA THR A 231 17.73 5.24 47.49
C THR A 231 16.53 5.84 48.25
N ALA A 232 15.51 6.27 47.48
CA ALA A 232 14.08 6.09 47.76
C ALA A 232 13.26 6.39 46.48
N THR A 233 12.24 5.57 46.19
CA THR A 233 11.33 5.71 45.05
C THR A 233 9.97 6.28 45.46
N THR A 234 9.35 7.07 44.58
CA THR A 234 7.88 7.30 44.57
C THR A 234 7.50 7.86 43.18
N PRO A 235 6.52 7.28 42.46
CA PRO A 235 6.14 7.75 41.13
C PRO A 235 5.12 8.87 41.22
N ALA A 236 5.36 9.98 40.50
CA ALA A 236 4.35 11.00 40.23
C ALA A 236 3.72 10.71 38.87
N THR A 237 2.42 10.41 38.84
CA THR A 237 1.69 9.84 37.69
C THR A 237 1.30 10.87 36.62
N VAL A 238 2.16 11.84 36.32
CA VAL A 238 1.94 12.78 35.21
C VAL A 238 3.24 12.97 34.42
N LEU A 239 3.18 12.67 33.12
CA LEU A 239 4.33 12.78 32.23
C LEU A 239 4.68 14.27 31.98
N PRO A 240 5.98 14.62 31.89
CA PRO A 240 6.40 15.93 31.39
C PRO A 240 5.88 16.17 29.97
N GLN A 241 5.27 17.35 29.75
CA GLN A 241 4.94 17.83 28.43
C GLN A 241 6.11 18.62 27.85
N LEU A 242 6.57 18.24 26.65
CA LEU A 242 7.51 19.04 25.88
C LEU A 242 6.74 20.13 25.12
N LEU A 243 7.18 21.38 25.25
CA LEU A 243 6.61 22.55 24.58
C LEU A 243 7.72 23.22 23.77
N VAL A 244 7.64 23.19 22.44
CA VAL A 244 8.60 23.90 21.58
C VAL A 244 8.44 25.40 21.78
N ALA A 245 9.50 26.09 22.22
CA ALA A 245 9.42 27.51 22.54
C ALA A 245 9.60 28.39 21.30
N GLN A 246 8.63 29.26 21.05
CA GLN A 246 8.62 30.18 19.92
C GLN A 246 9.60 31.34 20.20
N LYS A 247 10.64 31.45 19.36
CA LYS A 247 11.64 32.53 19.39
C LYS A 247 11.04 33.83 18.84
N ASP A 248 11.22 34.94 19.53
CA ASP A 248 10.94 36.28 19.01
C ASP A 248 11.93 36.58 17.86
N PRO A 249 11.46 36.94 16.65
CA PRO A 249 12.34 37.25 15.52
C PRO A 249 13.18 38.52 15.71
N THR A 250 12.86 39.36 16.71
CA THR A 250 13.49 40.66 16.97
C THR A 250 14.31 40.72 18.25
N SER A 251 14.19 39.73 19.12
CA SER A 251 14.83 39.74 20.45
C SER A 251 15.23 38.33 20.90
N PRO A 252 16.18 38.17 21.84
CA PRO A 252 16.64 36.86 22.33
C PRO A 252 15.65 36.29 23.37
N VAL A 253 14.38 36.20 22.99
CA VAL A 253 13.27 35.84 23.88
C VAL A 253 12.54 34.63 23.31
N TRP A 254 12.29 33.64 24.15
CA TRP A 254 11.54 32.43 23.78
C TRP A 254 10.28 32.33 24.61
N SER A 255 9.17 31.91 23.99
CA SER A 255 7.86 31.91 24.63
C SER A 255 7.09 30.61 24.45
N VAL A 256 6.35 30.22 25.49
CA VAL A 256 5.40 29.11 25.48
C VAL A 256 4.11 29.51 26.19
N SER A 257 2.97 29.03 25.71
CA SER A 257 1.67 29.33 26.33
C SER A 257 1.00 28.05 26.84
N THR A 258 0.37 28.13 28.02
CA THR A 258 -0.35 27.01 28.62
C THR A 258 -1.58 27.47 29.40
N ASN A 259 -2.62 26.66 29.40
CA ASN A 259 -3.85 26.82 30.18
C ASN A 259 -3.79 26.08 31.54
N LEU A 260 -2.58 25.68 31.98
CA LEU A 260 -2.31 24.85 33.17
C LEU A 260 -2.88 23.43 33.14
N SER A 261 -3.49 23.00 32.03
CA SER A 261 -4.05 21.65 31.91
C SER A 261 -2.95 20.61 31.68
N ALA A 262 -2.99 19.50 32.41
CA ALA A 262 -2.40 18.25 31.94
C ALA A 262 -3.23 17.72 30.74
N PRO A 263 -2.65 16.92 29.82
CA PRO A 263 -3.44 16.28 28.76
C PRO A 263 -4.54 15.40 29.37
N SER A 264 -5.80 15.77 29.10
CA SER A 264 -6.98 15.04 29.58
C SER A 264 -7.23 13.79 28.75
N SER A 265 -7.35 12.64 29.41
CA SER A 265 -8.00 11.47 28.84
C SER A 265 -9.52 11.68 28.76
N ALA A 266 -10.02 11.90 27.54
CA ALA A 266 -11.45 11.84 27.17
C ALA A 266 -12.38 12.97 27.74
N PRO A 267 -13.61 13.14 27.21
CA PRO A 267 -14.28 14.45 27.19
C PRO A 267 -15.19 14.75 28.40
N ALA A 268 -15.30 16.05 28.73
CA ALA A 268 -16.25 16.54 29.71
C ALA A 268 -17.70 16.51 29.17
N VAL A 269 -18.56 15.73 29.83
CA VAL A 269 -20.01 15.69 29.55
C VAL A 269 -20.71 16.89 30.18
N SER A 270 -21.51 17.60 29.39
CA SER A 270 -22.38 18.68 29.86
C SER A 270 -23.45 18.16 30.84
N THR A 271 -23.47 18.68 32.07
CA THR A 271 -24.50 18.37 33.06
C THR A 271 -25.54 19.49 33.16
N LYS A 272 -26.81 19.13 32.99
CA LYS A 272 -27.97 19.99 33.27
C LYS A 272 -28.40 19.77 34.73
N PRO A 273 -28.76 20.81 35.50
CA PRO A 273 -28.90 20.69 36.96
C PRO A 273 -30.08 19.83 37.42
N ALA A 274 -29.91 19.21 38.58
CA ALA A 274 -30.86 18.31 39.21
C ALA A 274 -32.06 19.05 39.84
N ALA A 275 -33.20 18.34 39.91
CA ALA A 275 -34.30 18.64 40.82
C ALA A 275 -34.37 17.54 41.89
N THR A 276 -34.58 17.95 43.14
CA THR A 276 -34.55 17.12 44.36
C THR A 276 -35.86 16.35 44.59
N THR A 277 -35.82 15.09 45.06
CA THR A 277 -36.06 14.69 46.48
C THR A 277 -36.04 13.16 46.70
N ASP A 278 -35.62 12.81 47.92
CA ASP A 278 -35.50 11.51 48.63
C ASP A 278 -36.86 10.81 48.93
N PRO A 279 -36.96 9.63 49.62
CA PRO A 279 -36.15 8.39 49.60
C PRO A 279 -36.99 7.07 49.52
N THR A 280 -36.29 5.92 49.57
CA THR A 280 -36.65 4.65 50.28
C THR A 280 -37.19 3.45 49.47
N ALA A 281 -36.69 2.26 49.89
CA ALA A 281 -37.27 0.91 49.83
C ALA A 281 -36.83 -0.07 48.72
N THR A 282 -36.08 -1.06 49.24
CA THR A 282 -35.55 -2.34 48.74
C THR A 282 -36.64 -3.35 48.28
N PRO A 283 -36.31 -4.59 47.82
CA PRO A 283 -36.40 -5.02 46.42
C PRO A 283 -37.47 -6.14 46.21
N THR A 284 -37.49 -6.78 45.02
CA THR A 284 -37.43 -8.27 44.82
C THR A 284 -38.06 -8.72 43.48
N ALA A 285 -37.30 -9.55 42.75
CA ALA A 285 -37.61 -10.54 41.69
C ALA A 285 -38.97 -10.56 40.94
N GLY A 286 -38.92 -10.94 39.65
CA GLY A 286 -39.87 -11.95 39.13
C GLY A 286 -40.24 -11.94 37.64
N VAL A 287 -39.66 -12.88 36.90
CA VAL A 287 -40.28 -13.71 35.82
C VAL A 287 -40.88 -13.09 34.54
N THR A 288 -40.37 -13.60 33.41
CA THR A 288 -40.97 -13.85 32.07
C THR A 288 -42.30 -14.69 32.15
N PRO A 289 -43.07 -15.03 31.07
CA PRO A 289 -42.94 -14.73 29.63
C PRO A 289 -44.26 -14.54 28.78
N THR A 290 -44.08 -14.32 27.45
CA THR A 290 -44.84 -14.90 26.30
C THR A 290 -46.23 -14.38 25.79
N ALA A 291 -46.30 -14.29 24.45
CA ALA A 291 -47.42 -14.40 23.48
C ALA A 291 -48.29 -13.19 23.02
N THR A 292 -48.08 -12.78 21.76
CA THR A 292 -48.96 -12.94 20.54
C THR A 292 -50.51 -12.82 20.73
N PRO A 293 -51.30 -12.08 19.90
CA PRO A 293 -51.27 -12.14 18.41
C PRO A 293 -51.64 -10.90 17.55
N ILE A 294 -51.48 -11.09 16.22
CA ILE A 294 -51.85 -10.31 15.01
C ILE A 294 -53.40 -10.28 14.83
N PRO A 295 -54.09 -9.19 14.35
CA PRO A 295 -54.31 -8.97 12.88
C PRO A 295 -54.55 -7.53 12.31
N THR A 296 -53.90 -7.29 11.15
CA THR A 296 -54.41 -6.81 9.83
C THR A 296 -55.33 -5.56 9.65
N ALA A 297 -54.94 -4.65 8.74
CA ALA A 297 -55.67 -4.26 7.47
C ALA A 297 -55.94 -2.76 7.12
N THR A 298 -55.65 -2.38 5.85
CA THR A 298 -56.47 -1.49 4.94
C THR A 298 -56.30 0.06 4.88
N SER A 299 -55.21 0.54 4.24
CA SER A 299 -55.12 1.20 2.88
C SER A 299 -55.89 2.48 2.39
N VAL A 300 -55.20 3.20 1.47
CA VAL A 300 -55.61 4.09 0.32
C VAL A 300 -55.98 5.58 0.52
N ALA A 301 -55.18 6.51 -0.08
CA ALA A 301 -55.57 7.38 -1.22
C ALA A 301 -54.45 8.39 -1.65
N SER A 302 -54.46 8.84 -2.92
CA SER A 302 -53.44 9.71 -3.57
C SER A 302 -54.07 10.64 -4.62
N VAL A 303 -53.55 11.87 -4.81
CA VAL A 303 -53.65 12.63 -6.08
C VAL A 303 -52.58 13.74 -6.26
N THR A 304 -52.15 13.96 -7.51
CA THR A 304 -51.33 15.09 -8.04
C THR A 304 -52.16 15.82 -9.15
N PRO A 305 -51.90 17.09 -9.56
CA PRO A 305 -50.88 17.44 -10.60
C PRO A 305 -50.31 18.90 -10.62
N THR A 306 -49.35 19.17 -11.52
CA THR A 306 -48.68 20.46 -11.93
C THR A 306 -49.35 21.06 -13.22
N PRO A 307 -48.84 22.08 -14.00
CA PRO A 307 -47.90 23.24 -13.84
C PRO A 307 -48.43 24.61 -14.45
N THR A 308 -47.61 25.70 -14.59
CA THR A 308 -47.62 26.78 -15.66
C THR A 308 -46.49 27.85 -15.45
N THR A 309 -46.13 28.67 -16.47
CA THR A 309 -44.88 29.49 -16.61
C THR A 309 -45.02 31.02 -16.92
N ALA A 310 -43.93 31.77 -16.63
CA ALA A 310 -43.31 32.93 -17.35
C ALA A 310 -43.83 34.40 -17.30
N THR A 311 -42.89 35.36 -17.12
CA THR A 311 -42.83 36.73 -17.72
C THR A 311 -41.45 37.41 -17.47
N THR A 312 -41.19 38.64 -17.98
CA THR A 312 -39.83 39.14 -18.35
C THR A 312 -39.64 40.66 -18.22
N SER A 313 -38.46 41.20 -17.82
CA SER A 313 -37.84 42.47 -18.35
C SER A 313 -36.51 42.95 -17.70
N THR A 314 -35.72 43.71 -18.47
CA THR A 314 -34.41 44.35 -18.16
C THR A 314 -34.47 45.85 -18.53
N PRO A 315 -33.55 46.76 -18.08
CA PRO A 315 -32.64 47.43 -19.05
C PRO A 315 -31.25 47.91 -18.48
N SER A 316 -30.57 48.82 -19.20
CA SER A 316 -29.09 48.97 -19.29
C SER A 316 -28.45 50.28 -18.72
N ALA A 317 -27.12 50.38 -18.86
CA ALA A 317 -26.13 51.30 -18.27
C ALA A 317 -26.08 52.78 -18.75
N ALA A 318 -25.36 53.66 -18.01
CA ALA A 318 -24.45 54.73 -18.50
C ALA A 318 -23.70 55.54 -17.39
N THR A 319 -22.54 56.12 -17.73
CA THR A 319 -21.57 56.91 -16.90
C THR A 319 -21.89 58.42 -16.77
N PRO A 320 -21.22 59.21 -15.88
CA PRO A 320 -20.24 60.22 -16.36
C PRO A 320 -19.03 60.52 -15.42
N THR A 321 -18.26 61.59 -15.70
CA THR A 321 -16.79 61.68 -15.47
C THR A 321 -16.28 63.06 -14.94
N ALA A 322 -15.14 63.07 -14.22
CA ALA A 322 -14.13 64.16 -14.01
C ALA A 322 -14.44 65.42 -13.15
N THR A 323 -13.48 66.26 -12.70
CA THR A 323 -12.04 66.17 -12.23
C THR A 323 -11.53 67.58 -11.85
N ALA A 324 -10.80 67.75 -10.72
CA ALA A 324 -9.70 68.72 -10.43
C ALA A 324 -9.26 68.54 -8.95
N ASP A 325 -8.03 68.11 -8.58
CA ASP A 325 -6.73 68.86 -8.56
C ASP A 325 -6.71 69.96 -7.46
N VAL A 326 -5.73 70.14 -6.56
CA VAL A 326 -4.25 70.13 -6.69
C VAL A 326 -3.49 69.46 -5.48
N THR A 327 -2.23 69.11 -5.75
CA THR A 327 -1.05 68.54 -5.03
C THR A 327 -0.32 69.47 -4.02
N PRO A 328 0.85 69.12 -3.41
CA PRO A 328 1.63 67.86 -3.34
C PRO A 328 1.79 67.34 -1.88
N THR A 329 2.64 66.38 -1.43
CA THR A 329 3.77 65.53 -1.92
C THR A 329 3.79 64.27 -0.97
N ALA A 330 4.54 63.15 -1.10
CA ALA A 330 5.70 62.78 -1.93
C ALA A 330 5.89 61.24 -2.10
N THR A 331 6.99 60.91 -2.78
CA THR A 331 7.81 59.68 -2.91
C THR A 331 7.99 58.84 -1.62
N ALA A 332 8.06 57.50 -1.62
CA ALA A 332 8.16 56.48 -2.69
C ALA A 332 7.91 55.07 -2.06
N ASP A 333 7.67 53.92 -2.74
CA ASP A 333 7.32 53.58 -4.13
C ASP A 333 6.86 52.09 -4.27
N VAL A 334 6.53 51.63 -5.49
CA VAL A 334 6.32 50.23 -5.97
C VAL A 334 5.45 49.25 -5.12
N THR A 335 4.21 49.07 -5.59
CA THR A 335 3.29 47.90 -5.42
C THR A 335 3.86 46.67 -6.18
N PRO A 336 3.76 45.41 -5.69
CA PRO A 336 2.49 44.66 -5.85
C PRO A 336 2.12 43.58 -4.80
N THR A 337 0.80 43.43 -4.60
CA THR A 337 0.08 42.18 -4.24
C THR A 337 0.37 41.12 -5.33
N PRO A 338 0.53 39.78 -5.07
CA PRO A 338 -0.50 39.00 -4.37
C PRO A 338 -0.08 37.71 -3.60
N SER A 339 -1.08 37.18 -2.87
CA SER A 339 -1.43 35.74 -2.70
C SER A 339 -0.34 34.65 -2.70
N ALA A 340 -0.05 34.10 -1.51
CA ALA A 340 0.27 32.70 -1.23
C ALA A 340 -0.11 32.46 0.26
N SER A 341 -0.79 31.41 0.73
CA SER A 341 -0.91 30.00 0.31
C SER A 341 0.40 29.22 0.43
N VAL A 342 0.72 28.80 1.66
CA VAL A 342 1.84 27.95 2.07
C VAL A 342 1.31 27.09 3.24
N THR A 343 0.92 25.83 3.02
CA THR A 343 1.75 24.60 3.08
C THR A 343 2.05 24.13 4.51
N PRO A 344 1.60 22.92 4.87
CA PRO A 344 2.27 22.05 5.84
C PRO A 344 2.90 20.82 5.17
N THR A 345 3.94 20.24 5.81
CA THR A 345 4.70 19.00 5.43
C THR A 345 5.74 19.24 4.31
N PRO A 346 6.85 18.47 4.19
CA PRO A 346 7.23 17.27 4.97
C PRO A 346 8.65 17.23 5.62
N ALA A 347 8.74 16.43 6.69
CA ALA A 347 9.91 15.64 7.19
C ALA A 347 11.23 16.38 7.58
N PRO A 348 12.01 15.88 8.58
CA PRO A 348 12.69 14.58 8.46
C PRO A 348 12.54 13.64 9.68
N THR A 349 13.27 12.54 9.62
CA THR A 349 13.13 11.29 10.38
C THR A 349 14.31 11.05 11.34
N GLN A 350 14.18 9.99 12.16
CA GLN A 350 15.20 9.00 12.59
C GLN A 350 16.53 9.35 13.32
N SER A 351 17.07 8.23 13.86
CA SER A 351 18.42 7.84 14.28
C SER A 351 19.32 8.69 15.18
N ALA A 352 19.59 8.11 16.36
CA ALA A 352 20.97 7.98 16.84
C ALA A 352 21.19 6.56 17.42
N ALA A 353 22.27 5.91 16.98
CA ALA A 353 22.71 4.57 17.40
C ALA A 353 24.26 4.61 17.51
N VAL A 354 25.00 3.81 18.29
CA VAL A 354 24.70 2.72 19.24
C VAL A 354 25.75 2.74 20.38
N ALA A 355 25.44 2.19 21.56
CA ALA A 355 26.38 1.35 22.31
C ALA A 355 25.61 0.39 23.25
N PHE A 356 25.86 -0.91 23.16
CA PHE A 356 25.01 -1.95 23.77
C PHE A 356 25.30 -2.21 25.26
N ALA A 357 24.25 -2.27 26.10
CA ALA A 357 23.98 -3.34 27.09
C ALA A 357 22.96 -2.94 28.19
N SER A 358 21.65 -2.98 27.88
CA SER A 358 20.60 -3.45 28.82
C SER A 358 19.25 -3.52 28.12
N SER A 359 18.70 -4.71 27.91
CA SER A 359 17.33 -4.88 27.41
C SER A 359 16.32 -4.62 28.54
N SER A 360 15.63 -3.47 28.48
CA SER A 360 14.51 -3.15 29.34
C SER A 360 13.20 -3.72 28.77
N ILE A 361 12.41 -4.38 29.62
CA ILE A 361 11.01 -4.71 29.29
C ILE A 361 10.20 -3.41 29.17
N ALA A 362 9.46 -3.26 28.08
CA ALA A 362 8.40 -2.27 27.98
C ALA A 362 7.08 -2.88 28.47
N PHE A 363 6.68 -2.55 29.69
CA PHE A 363 5.29 -2.71 30.12
C PHE A 363 4.53 -1.44 29.70
N SER A 364 3.83 -1.46 28.56
CA SER A 364 2.98 -0.32 28.18
C SER A 364 1.96 -0.04 29.28
N THR A 365 1.95 1.16 29.86
CA THR A 365 0.92 1.61 30.82
C THR A 365 -0.24 2.34 30.19
N GLU A 366 -0.26 2.46 28.86
CA GLU A 366 -1.38 3.04 28.14
C GLU A 366 -2.48 1.98 28.03
N ALA A 367 -3.69 2.33 28.49
CA ALA A 367 -4.89 1.69 27.97
C ALA A 367 -4.90 1.88 26.44
N PRO A 368 -5.52 0.99 25.65
CA PRO A 368 -5.68 1.22 24.23
C PRO A 368 -6.44 2.53 24.00
N THR A 369 -5.70 3.60 23.70
CA THR A 369 -6.28 4.76 23.03
C THR A 369 -6.91 4.22 21.75
N ALA A 370 -8.18 4.55 21.52
CA ALA A 370 -8.89 4.11 20.33
C ALA A 370 -8.01 4.38 19.11
N SER A 371 -7.63 3.31 18.41
CA SER A 371 -6.88 3.41 17.16
C SER A 371 -7.84 4.02 16.14
N TRP A 372 -7.83 5.34 16.04
CA TRP A 372 -8.38 6.06 14.90
C TRP A 372 -7.69 5.47 13.68
N GLY A 373 -8.48 4.88 12.78
CA GLY A 373 -7.95 4.01 11.74
C GLY A 373 -6.77 4.66 11.02
N LYS A 374 -5.70 3.89 10.77
CA LYS A 374 -4.64 4.28 9.84
C LYS A 374 -5.26 4.88 8.58
N THR A 375 -4.57 5.82 7.94
CA THR A 375 -4.97 6.29 6.61
C THR A 375 -5.26 5.07 5.74
N LYS A 376 -6.48 5.02 5.21
CA LYS A 376 -6.85 3.95 4.29
C LYS A 376 -6.25 4.35 2.96
N ASP A 377 -4.96 4.06 2.79
CA ASP A 377 -4.23 4.56 1.64
C ASP A 377 -4.92 4.09 0.37
N VAL A 378 -5.39 5.09 -0.38
CA VAL A 378 -5.94 4.91 -1.70
C VAL A 378 -4.79 5.12 -2.66
N ASP A 379 -4.35 4.04 -3.29
CA ASP A 379 -3.21 4.07 -4.18
C ASP A 379 -3.62 4.58 -5.56
N VAL A 380 -2.69 5.22 -6.24
CA VAL A 380 -2.88 5.72 -7.61
C VAL A 380 -1.83 5.06 -8.48
N GLY A 381 -2.27 4.29 -9.46
CA GLY A 381 -1.42 3.78 -10.53
C GLY A 381 -0.99 4.97 -11.39
N LEU A 382 0.12 5.60 -11.04
CA LEU A 382 0.60 6.81 -11.73
C LEU A 382 0.80 6.56 -13.23
N SER A 383 1.29 5.39 -13.62
CA SER A 383 1.46 4.99 -15.02
C SER A 383 0.14 4.64 -15.75
N SER A 384 -0.95 4.37 -15.04
CA SER A 384 -2.23 3.92 -15.61
C SER A 384 -3.38 4.92 -15.49
N GLY A 385 -3.24 5.93 -14.63
CA GLY A 385 -4.30 6.83 -14.20
C GLY A 385 -5.38 6.20 -13.32
N SER A 386 -5.18 4.95 -12.87
CA SER A 386 -6.19 4.20 -12.10
C SER A 386 -6.11 4.44 -10.60
N LEU A 387 -7.25 4.34 -9.92
CA LEU A 387 -7.35 4.30 -8.46
C LEU A 387 -7.44 2.86 -7.99
N THR A 388 -6.61 2.49 -7.02
CA THR A 388 -6.68 1.20 -6.30
C THR A 388 -6.97 1.43 -4.82
N ASN A 389 -7.74 0.55 -4.21
CA ASN A 389 -8.12 0.65 -2.79
C ASN A 389 -8.39 -0.75 -2.24
N SER A 390 -8.03 -1.04 -0.99
CA SER A 390 -8.30 -2.34 -0.36
C SER A 390 -9.21 -2.18 0.86
N TYR A 391 -10.15 -3.09 1.05
CA TYR A 391 -10.92 -3.21 2.28
C TYR A 391 -10.52 -4.53 2.96
N PRO A 392 -9.77 -4.47 4.09
CA PRO A 392 -9.25 -5.67 4.72
C PRO A 392 -10.38 -6.50 5.35
N LEU A 393 -10.40 -7.79 5.03
CA LEU A 393 -11.25 -8.78 5.69
C LEU A 393 -10.42 -9.45 6.78
N SER A 394 -10.70 -9.10 8.03
CA SER A 394 -10.01 -9.70 9.18
C SER A 394 -10.39 -11.18 9.31
N VAL A 395 -9.38 -12.05 9.26
CA VAL A 395 -9.46 -13.50 9.47
C VAL A 395 -8.41 -13.89 10.52
N PRO A 396 -8.62 -14.91 11.37
CA PRO A 396 -7.59 -15.37 12.29
C PRO A 396 -6.42 -16.06 11.58
N PRO A 397 -5.23 -16.12 12.19
CA PRO A 397 -4.12 -16.92 11.68
C PRO A 397 -4.32 -18.41 11.99
N GLY A 398 -3.96 -19.28 11.05
CA GLY A 398 -3.72 -20.70 11.27
C GLY A 398 -2.26 -21.00 11.69
N PRO A 399 -1.89 -22.29 11.82
CA PRO A 399 -0.55 -22.71 12.23
C PRO A 399 0.54 -22.18 11.29
N GLY A 400 1.73 -21.87 11.83
CA GLY A 400 2.80 -21.23 11.06
C GLY A 400 2.48 -19.80 10.60
N GLY A 401 1.34 -19.24 11.00
CA GLY A 401 0.81 -17.97 10.48
C GLY A 401 0.02 -18.11 9.17
N LEU A 402 -0.23 -19.33 8.68
CA LEU A 402 -0.97 -19.57 7.44
C LEU A 402 -2.42 -19.10 7.57
N ALA A 403 -2.80 -18.09 6.78
CA ALA A 403 -4.16 -17.55 6.74
C ALA A 403 -4.60 -17.33 5.29
N PRO A 404 -5.90 -17.44 4.96
CA PRO A 404 -6.38 -17.17 3.62
C PRO A 404 -6.21 -15.68 3.26
N PRO A 405 -5.52 -15.35 2.15
CA PRO A 405 -5.29 -13.97 1.70
C PRO A 405 -6.55 -13.31 1.10
N LEU A 406 -7.61 -13.20 1.91
CA LEU A 406 -8.89 -12.62 1.52
C LEU A 406 -8.85 -11.09 1.60
N ASN A 407 -8.87 -10.44 0.44
CA ASN A 407 -8.93 -8.99 0.32
C ASN A 407 -10.08 -8.58 -0.61
N LEU A 408 -10.87 -7.59 -0.17
CA LEU A 408 -11.86 -6.95 -1.04
C LEU A 408 -11.17 -5.75 -1.70
N SER A 409 -10.82 -5.89 -2.97
CA SER A 409 -9.96 -4.95 -3.69
C SER A 409 -10.76 -4.16 -4.72
N TYR A 410 -10.64 -2.83 -4.73
CA TYR A 410 -11.13 -1.97 -5.80
C TYR A 410 -9.98 -1.61 -6.75
N SER A 411 -10.26 -1.64 -8.06
CA SER A 411 -9.43 -1.03 -9.08
C SER A 411 -10.32 -0.34 -10.11
N SER A 412 -10.12 0.95 -10.37
CA SER A 412 -10.74 1.60 -11.51
C SER A 412 -10.16 1.12 -12.84
N GLY A 413 -8.97 0.50 -12.83
CA GLY A 413 -8.38 -0.15 -13.98
C GLY A 413 -9.27 -1.28 -14.51
N SER A 414 -9.87 -2.09 -13.63
CA SER A 414 -10.79 -3.16 -14.05
C SER A 414 -12.12 -2.63 -14.60
N VAL A 415 -12.50 -1.38 -14.27
CA VAL A 415 -13.62 -0.68 -14.91
C VAL A 415 -13.20 -0.15 -16.28
N ASN A 416 -11.97 0.41 -16.38
CA ASN A 416 -11.39 0.90 -17.64
C ASN A 416 -11.20 -0.20 -18.70
N GLU A 417 -10.99 -1.47 -18.33
CA GLU A 417 -10.92 -2.61 -19.27
C GLU A 417 -12.27 -3.31 -19.51
N SER A 418 -13.38 -2.78 -18.98
CA SER A 418 -14.70 -3.41 -19.06
C SER A 418 -15.46 -3.02 -20.34
N HIS A 419 -14.88 -3.37 -21.51
CA HIS A 419 -15.43 -2.99 -22.82
C HIS A 419 -16.47 -3.96 -23.40
N ASN A 420 -16.62 -5.15 -22.82
CA ASN A 420 -17.67 -6.09 -23.19
C ASN A 420 -19.03 -5.62 -22.65
N VAL A 421 -19.92 -5.18 -23.55
CA VAL A 421 -21.24 -4.64 -23.17
C VAL A 421 -22.16 -5.66 -22.48
N GLN A 422 -21.94 -6.96 -22.67
CA GLN A 422 -22.66 -8.03 -21.96
C GLN A 422 -21.98 -8.43 -20.63
N GLY A 423 -20.82 -7.84 -20.32
CA GLY A 423 -20.06 -8.07 -19.08
C GLY A 423 -20.75 -7.46 -17.87
N ALA A 424 -21.54 -8.25 -17.15
CA ALA A 424 -22.13 -7.81 -15.89
C ALA A 424 -21.05 -7.66 -14.79
N SER A 425 -21.30 -6.80 -13.80
CA SER A 425 -20.35 -6.50 -12.72
C SER A 425 -20.00 -7.72 -11.87
N SER A 426 -18.87 -7.69 -11.16
CA SER A 426 -18.48 -8.78 -10.25
C SER A 426 -19.54 -9.05 -9.16
N TRP A 427 -19.44 -10.19 -8.48
CA TRP A 427 -20.33 -10.52 -7.36
C TRP A 427 -20.23 -9.59 -6.15
N VAL A 428 -19.21 -8.74 -6.09
CA VAL A 428 -19.04 -7.68 -5.06
C VAL A 428 -19.20 -6.27 -5.64
N GLY A 429 -19.71 -6.14 -6.87
CA GLY A 429 -19.99 -4.88 -7.54
C GLY A 429 -18.84 -4.33 -8.39
N GLN A 430 -19.14 -3.29 -9.18
CA GLN A 430 -18.25 -2.76 -10.21
C GLN A 430 -16.95 -2.18 -9.65
N GLY A 431 -15.85 -2.51 -10.32
CA GLY A 431 -14.48 -2.18 -9.90
C GLY A 431 -13.97 -2.95 -8.69
N TRP A 432 -14.86 -3.57 -7.89
CA TRP A 432 -14.49 -4.41 -6.76
C TRP A 432 -14.28 -5.87 -7.19
N SER A 433 -13.32 -6.54 -6.57
CA SER A 433 -13.09 -7.97 -6.65
C SER A 433 -12.91 -8.57 -5.26
N LEU A 434 -13.43 -9.78 -5.08
CA LEU A 434 -13.12 -10.66 -3.96
C LEU A 434 -12.96 -12.05 -4.56
N SER A 435 -11.71 -12.46 -4.73
CA SER A 435 -11.32 -13.71 -5.37
C SER A 435 -9.99 -14.14 -4.77
N LEU A 436 -9.78 -15.45 -4.67
CA LEU A 436 -8.49 -16.03 -4.28
C LEU A 436 -7.66 -16.46 -5.50
N GLY A 437 -8.03 -16.04 -6.71
CA GLY A 437 -7.29 -16.37 -7.92
C GLY A 437 -8.00 -17.35 -8.85
N SER A 438 -7.54 -17.36 -10.09
CA SER A 438 -7.96 -18.30 -11.13
C SER A 438 -6.93 -18.34 -12.26
N ILE A 439 -6.86 -19.49 -12.94
CA ILE A 439 -6.38 -19.56 -14.31
C ILE A 439 -7.60 -19.48 -15.23
N SER A 440 -7.54 -18.67 -16.28
CA SER A 440 -8.61 -18.51 -17.26
C SER A 440 -8.10 -18.70 -18.68
N TRP A 441 -8.97 -19.16 -19.56
CA TRP A 441 -8.73 -19.33 -20.99
C TRP A 441 -9.76 -18.54 -21.80
N SER A 442 -9.32 -17.94 -22.90
CA SER A 442 -10.19 -17.32 -23.89
C SER A 442 -9.69 -17.60 -25.32
N GLN A 443 -10.56 -17.39 -26.30
CA GLN A 443 -10.21 -17.42 -27.71
C GLN A 443 -10.66 -16.13 -28.40
N GLN A 444 -9.81 -15.61 -29.29
CA GLN A 444 -10.11 -14.44 -30.11
C GLN A 444 -9.98 -14.79 -31.60
N ASN A 445 -10.67 -14.02 -32.45
CA ASN A 445 -10.72 -14.25 -33.89
C ASN A 445 -9.74 -13.33 -34.64
N VAL A 446 -8.56 -13.85 -34.94
CA VAL A 446 -7.39 -13.15 -35.50
C VAL A 446 -7.31 -13.23 -37.03
N THR A 447 -8.45 -13.18 -37.72
CA THR A 447 -8.50 -13.40 -39.17
C THR A 447 -8.05 -12.17 -39.95
N ALA A 448 -6.78 -12.16 -40.36
CA ALA A 448 -6.25 -11.21 -41.32
C ALA A 448 -7.12 -11.09 -42.59
N GLY A 449 -7.73 -9.92 -42.78
CA GLY A 449 -8.58 -9.58 -43.93
C GLY A 449 -9.82 -10.47 -44.14
N ASN A 450 -10.25 -10.65 -45.40
CA ASN A 450 -11.40 -11.50 -45.76
C ASN A 450 -11.03 -13.01 -45.80
N GLY A 451 -10.20 -13.47 -44.86
CA GLY A 451 -9.72 -14.84 -44.78
C GLY A 451 -10.71 -15.84 -44.17
N THR A 452 -10.23 -17.06 -43.94
CA THR A 452 -10.94 -18.06 -43.12
C THR A 452 -10.84 -17.67 -41.64
N THR A 453 -11.90 -17.88 -40.87
CA THR A 453 -11.90 -17.71 -39.40
C THR A 453 -10.74 -18.46 -38.75
N THR A 454 -9.89 -17.73 -38.03
CA THR A 454 -8.71 -18.23 -37.30
C THR A 454 -8.90 -17.85 -35.85
N LEU A 455 -9.00 -18.85 -34.98
CA LEU A 455 -9.15 -18.63 -33.54
C LEU A 455 -7.83 -18.94 -32.85
N GLU A 456 -7.36 -18.02 -32.01
CA GLU A 456 -6.14 -18.19 -31.23
C GLU A 456 -6.46 -18.14 -29.73
N SER A 457 -5.82 -19.06 -28.99
CA SER A 457 -6.03 -19.23 -27.56
C SER A 457 -5.13 -18.28 -26.78
N SER A 458 -5.66 -17.75 -25.68
CA SER A 458 -4.88 -17.07 -24.66
C SER A 458 -5.26 -17.59 -23.29
N TRP A 459 -4.28 -17.65 -22.39
CA TRP A 459 -4.48 -17.99 -20.99
C TRP A 459 -3.98 -16.84 -20.12
N ASN A 460 -4.60 -16.67 -18.98
CA ASN A 460 -4.18 -15.73 -17.95
C ASN A 460 -4.19 -16.45 -16.61
N ILE A 461 -3.30 -16.03 -15.72
CA ILE A 461 -3.30 -16.43 -14.32
C ILE A 461 -3.42 -15.17 -13.46
N ASN A 462 -4.14 -15.29 -12.37
CA ASN A 462 -4.00 -14.41 -11.22
C ASN A 462 -4.14 -15.25 -9.94
N ASP A 463 -3.30 -15.00 -8.95
CA ASP A 463 -3.36 -15.63 -7.63
C ASP A 463 -3.65 -14.54 -6.55
N PRO A 464 -3.62 -14.88 -5.25
CA PRO A 464 -3.75 -13.90 -4.17
C PRO A 464 -2.40 -13.53 -3.50
N ASN A 465 -1.29 -14.14 -3.92
CA ASN A 465 0.08 -13.88 -3.45
C ASN A 465 0.82 -12.83 -4.32
N GLY A 466 0.23 -12.42 -5.45
CA GLY A 466 0.72 -11.36 -6.34
C GLY A 466 1.07 -11.83 -7.76
N LEU A 467 1.00 -13.14 -8.05
CA LEU A 467 1.19 -13.69 -9.39
C LEU A 467 0.04 -13.19 -10.29
N SER A 468 0.39 -12.53 -11.39
CA SER A 468 -0.58 -12.17 -12.42
C SER A 468 0.09 -11.96 -13.77
N GLY A 469 -0.63 -12.25 -14.85
CA GLY A 469 -0.16 -12.00 -16.22
C GLY A 469 -0.82 -12.90 -17.25
N GLN A 470 -0.27 -12.88 -18.47
CA GLN A 470 -0.59 -13.89 -19.47
C GLN A 470 0.18 -15.18 -19.14
N LEU A 471 -0.47 -16.33 -19.23
CA LEU A 471 0.13 -17.63 -18.97
C LEU A 471 0.47 -18.30 -20.31
N ILE A 472 1.76 -18.51 -20.55
CA ILE A 472 2.31 -18.89 -21.85
C ILE A 472 2.70 -20.38 -21.86
N PRO A 473 2.17 -21.17 -22.80
CA PRO A 473 2.51 -22.58 -22.94
C PRO A 473 3.91 -22.78 -23.52
N PRO A 474 4.60 -23.90 -23.19
CA PRO A 474 5.87 -24.26 -23.82
C PRO A 474 5.73 -24.72 -25.29
N ASP A 475 4.54 -24.72 -25.87
CA ASP A 475 4.21 -25.15 -27.24
C ASP A 475 3.07 -24.31 -27.84
N ILE A 476 3.25 -23.72 -29.03
CA ILE A 476 2.21 -22.94 -29.77
C ILE A 476 1.12 -23.81 -30.42
N LYS A 477 0.90 -25.00 -29.87
CA LYS A 477 -0.21 -25.90 -30.22
C LYS A 477 -0.96 -26.35 -28.97
N ALA A 478 -0.61 -25.81 -27.80
CA ALA A 478 -1.23 -26.20 -26.55
C ALA A 478 -2.74 -25.93 -26.60
N SER A 479 -3.51 -26.85 -26.03
CA SER A 479 -4.96 -26.69 -25.95
C SER A 479 -5.47 -27.36 -24.69
N THR A 480 -5.96 -26.55 -23.76
CA THR A 480 -6.67 -26.99 -22.55
C THR A 480 -8.15 -27.26 -22.81
N ASN A 481 -8.58 -27.25 -24.08
CA ASN A 481 -9.98 -27.33 -24.46
C ASN A 481 -10.22 -28.07 -25.79
N GLY A 482 -11.43 -28.60 -26.01
CA GLY A 482 -11.79 -29.36 -27.21
C GLY A 482 -10.92 -30.61 -27.40
N THR A 483 -10.10 -30.64 -28.44
CA THR A 483 -9.02 -31.63 -28.56
C THR A 483 -7.84 -31.18 -27.71
N LEU A 484 -7.62 -31.83 -26.58
CA LEU A 484 -6.54 -31.49 -25.65
C LEU A 484 -5.16 -31.77 -26.25
N VAL A 485 -4.26 -30.80 -26.15
CA VAL A 485 -2.88 -30.88 -26.66
C VAL A 485 -1.92 -30.36 -25.58
N PRO A 486 -0.99 -31.19 -25.06
CA PRO A 486 -0.95 -32.65 -25.22
C PRO A 486 -2.21 -33.31 -24.64
N SER A 487 -2.52 -34.54 -25.07
CA SER A 487 -3.64 -35.27 -24.46
C SER A 487 -3.33 -35.61 -23.00
N MET A 488 -4.32 -35.59 -22.10
CA MET A 488 -4.06 -35.82 -20.65
C MET A 488 -3.41 -37.19 -20.33
N GLY A 489 -3.57 -38.20 -21.20
CA GLY A 489 -2.90 -39.50 -21.07
C GLY A 489 -1.47 -39.54 -21.62
N SER A 490 -1.02 -38.46 -22.27
CA SER A 490 0.32 -38.26 -22.84
C SER A 490 0.98 -36.97 -22.35
N LEU A 491 0.46 -36.36 -21.28
CA LEU A 491 1.00 -35.15 -20.67
C LEU A 491 2.41 -35.45 -20.11
N PRO A 492 3.44 -34.69 -20.49
CA PRO A 492 4.78 -34.87 -19.94
C PRO A 492 4.80 -34.74 -18.42
N SER A 493 5.69 -35.47 -17.74
CA SER A 493 5.84 -35.39 -16.27
C SER A 493 6.23 -34.01 -15.75
N GLN A 494 6.73 -33.14 -16.64
CA GLN A 494 6.99 -31.72 -16.40
C GLN A 494 6.56 -30.95 -17.67
N TYR A 495 5.32 -30.46 -17.69
CA TYR A 495 4.80 -29.58 -18.73
C TYR A 495 4.62 -28.19 -18.10
N ILE A 496 5.71 -27.41 -18.12
CA ILE A 496 5.83 -26.15 -17.38
C ILE A 496 5.45 -24.98 -18.26
N TRP A 497 4.55 -24.16 -17.75
CA TRP A 497 4.11 -22.89 -18.32
C TRP A 497 4.76 -21.74 -17.56
N HIS A 498 4.85 -20.58 -18.21
CA HIS A 498 5.51 -19.39 -17.67
C HIS A 498 4.59 -18.17 -17.78
N THR A 499 4.69 -17.23 -16.85
CA THR A 499 3.97 -15.95 -16.98
C THR A 499 4.71 -14.97 -17.88
N ALA A 500 3.98 -14.05 -18.51
CA ALA A 500 4.55 -12.84 -19.11
C ALA A 500 4.03 -11.61 -18.33
N PRO A 501 4.90 -10.82 -17.65
CA PRO A 501 6.33 -11.06 -17.42
C PRO A 501 6.61 -12.32 -16.57
N GLU A 502 7.86 -12.80 -16.57
CA GLU A 502 8.28 -13.94 -15.76
C GLU A 502 8.12 -13.64 -14.26
N SER A 503 7.71 -14.67 -13.52
CA SER A 503 7.41 -14.63 -12.09
C SER A 503 8.29 -15.56 -11.26
N HIS A 504 9.03 -16.45 -11.92
CA HIS A 504 9.80 -17.55 -11.31
C HIS A 504 8.97 -18.55 -10.48
N ALA A 505 7.63 -18.50 -10.55
CA ALA A 505 6.79 -19.60 -10.11
C ALA A 505 6.96 -20.79 -11.08
N LYS A 506 6.92 -22.03 -10.59
CA LYS A 506 6.73 -23.19 -11.49
C LYS A 506 5.24 -23.45 -11.61
N ILE A 507 4.72 -23.41 -12.84
CA ILE A 507 3.31 -23.61 -13.14
C ILE A 507 3.20 -24.88 -13.98
N GLN A 508 2.64 -25.94 -13.43
CA GLN A 508 2.51 -27.23 -14.11
C GLN A 508 1.04 -27.56 -14.38
N GLU A 509 0.74 -27.87 -15.62
CA GLU A 509 -0.50 -28.53 -16.00
C GLU A 509 -0.47 -30.00 -15.57
N VAL A 510 -1.54 -30.47 -14.92
CA VAL A 510 -1.68 -31.83 -14.40
C VAL A 510 -3.08 -32.41 -14.73
N ASN A 511 -3.20 -33.74 -14.67
CA ASN A 511 -4.45 -34.44 -14.99
C ASN A 511 -5.29 -34.71 -13.73
N PHE A 512 -6.52 -34.17 -13.71
CA PHE A 512 -7.55 -34.56 -12.74
C PHE A 512 -8.88 -34.87 -13.46
N ASN A 513 -9.37 -36.10 -13.31
CA ASN A 513 -10.58 -36.63 -13.97
C ASN A 513 -10.58 -36.50 -15.51
N ASN A 514 -9.43 -36.75 -16.17
CA ASN A 514 -9.23 -36.59 -17.62
C ASN A 514 -9.50 -35.16 -18.13
N GLN A 515 -9.28 -34.17 -17.26
CA GLN A 515 -9.36 -32.75 -17.55
C GLN A 515 -8.11 -32.06 -17.01
N PRO A 516 -7.64 -30.98 -17.65
CA PRO A 516 -6.56 -30.18 -17.10
C PRO A 516 -6.96 -29.56 -15.76
N CYS A 517 -5.99 -29.47 -14.87
CA CYS A 517 -5.95 -28.57 -13.73
C CYS A 517 -4.47 -28.25 -13.44
N TRP A 518 -4.17 -27.47 -12.41
CA TRP A 518 -2.83 -26.88 -12.27
C TRP A 518 -2.29 -26.95 -10.86
N HIS A 519 -0.99 -27.20 -10.77
CA HIS A 519 -0.19 -26.96 -9.58
C HIS A 519 0.74 -25.77 -9.83
N VAL A 520 0.79 -24.84 -8.88
CA VAL A 520 1.67 -23.67 -8.91
C VAL A 520 2.54 -23.72 -7.66
N TRP A 521 3.86 -23.71 -7.85
CA TRP A 521 4.83 -23.57 -6.75
C TRP A 521 5.40 -22.16 -6.76
N LEU A 522 5.20 -21.45 -5.65
CA LEU A 522 5.74 -20.10 -5.45
C LEU A 522 7.15 -20.18 -4.83
N PRO A 523 8.07 -19.24 -5.15
CA PRO A 523 9.47 -19.22 -4.65
C PRO A 523 9.68 -19.41 -3.14
N ASN A 524 8.65 -19.13 -2.34
CA ASN A 524 8.62 -19.25 -0.87
C ASN A 524 8.26 -20.66 -0.35
N GLY A 525 7.94 -21.62 -1.24
CA GLY A 525 7.57 -22.99 -0.88
C GLY A 525 6.08 -23.23 -0.68
N THR A 526 5.23 -22.22 -0.90
CA THR A 526 3.77 -22.39 -0.98
C THR A 526 3.40 -23.09 -2.28
N ILE A 527 2.44 -24.01 -2.20
CA ILE A 527 1.86 -24.73 -3.32
C ILE A 527 0.39 -24.32 -3.43
N GLU A 528 -0.04 -24.00 -4.65
CA GLU A 528 -1.42 -23.66 -4.98
C GLU A 528 -1.97 -24.63 -6.03
N GLU A 529 -3.27 -24.92 -5.94
CA GLU A 529 -3.96 -25.87 -6.81
C GLU A 529 -5.21 -25.23 -7.42
N PHE A 530 -5.26 -25.15 -8.76
CA PHE A 530 -6.35 -24.49 -9.49
C PHE A 530 -7.20 -25.49 -10.27
N GLY A 531 -8.50 -25.51 -9.95
CA GLY A 531 -9.51 -26.29 -10.65
C GLY A 531 -9.24 -27.79 -10.70
N CYS A 532 -8.59 -28.35 -9.68
CA CYS A 532 -8.44 -29.81 -9.50
C CYS A 532 -9.60 -30.42 -8.70
N VAL A 533 -10.70 -29.68 -8.51
CA VAL A 533 -12.01 -30.23 -8.11
C VAL A 533 -13.09 -29.73 -9.08
N ASP A 534 -14.13 -30.54 -9.30
CA ASP A 534 -15.17 -30.22 -10.29
C ASP A 534 -16.02 -28.98 -9.94
N GLU A 535 -16.00 -28.53 -8.68
CA GLU A 535 -16.67 -27.29 -8.26
C GLU A 535 -15.87 -26.01 -8.54
N ALA A 536 -14.54 -26.11 -8.64
CA ALA A 536 -13.64 -25.00 -8.96
C ALA A 536 -13.33 -24.90 -10.48
N ARG A 537 -14.28 -25.36 -11.31
CA ARG A 537 -14.19 -25.34 -12.78
C ARG A 537 -15.43 -24.70 -13.38
N GLN A 538 -15.25 -23.64 -14.17
CA GLN A 538 -16.35 -23.02 -14.92
C GLN A 538 -16.30 -23.43 -16.38
N SER A 539 -17.47 -23.66 -16.99
CA SER A 539 -17.54 -24.23 -18.33
C SER A 539 -18.78 -23.80 -19.11
N ALA A 540 -18.59 -23.50 -20.40
CA ALA A 540 -19.64 -23.15 -21.34
C ALA A 540 -19.84 -24.27 -22.38
N LEU A 541 -21.02 -24.35 -22.99
CA LEU A 541 -21.23 -25.18 -24.19
C LEU A 541 -20.94 -24.34 -25.43
N ASP A 542 -20.30 -24.93 -26.46
CA ASP A 542 -20.23 -24.31 -27.79
C ASP A 542 -21.52 -24.56 -28.59
N THR A 543 -21.57 -24.05 -29.83
CA THR A 543 -22.67 -24.27 -30.77
C THR A 543 -22.88 -25.73 -31.18
N ASN A 544 -21.91 -26.61 -30.92
CA ASN A 544 -21.96 -28.04 -31.21
C ASN A 544 -22.37 -28.88 -29.98
N GLY A 545 -22.54 -28.25 -28.81
CA GLY A 545 -22.84 -28.91 -27.54
C GLY A 545 -21.61 -29.52 -26.85
N VAL A 546 -20.39 -29.18 -27.28
CA VAL A 546 -19.14 -29.55 -26.61
C VAL A 546 -18.97 -28.69 -25.36
N ARG A 547 -18.58 -29.31 -24.23
CA ARG A 547 -18.24 -28.60 -23.00
C ARG A 547 -16.83 -28.04 -23.09
N ASN A 548 -16.70 -26.74 -22.87
CA ASN A 548 -15.46 -26.00 -22.88
C ASN A 548 -15.19 -25.46 -21.47
N ILE A 549 -14.09 -25.88 -20.84
CA ILE A 549 -13.64 -25.30 -19.56
C ILE A 549 -12.87 -24.02 -19.89
N TYR A 550 -13.29 -22.90 -19.30
CA TYR A 550 -12.68 -21.58 -19.55
C TYR A 550 -12.06 -20.97 -18.30
N ARG A 551 -12.25 -21.58 -17.11
CA ARG A 551 -11.74 -21.07 -15.84
C ARG A 551 -11.54 -22.18 -14.82
N TRP A 552 -10.39 -22.16 -14.16
CA TRP A 552 -9.95 -23.02 -13.07
C TRP A 552 -9.72 -22.10 -11.86
N ASP A 553 -10.63 -22.10 -10.91
CA ASP A 553 -10.55 -21.29 -9.70
C ASP A 553 -9.65 -21.97 -8.65
N LEU A 554 -8.97 -21.19 -7.79
CA LEU A 554 -8.08 -21.75 -6.75
C LEU A 554 -8.87 -22.59 -5.74
N ASN A 555 -8.49 -23.86 -5.53
CA ASN A 555 -9.22 -24.78 -4.63
C ASN A 555 -8.44 -25.24 -3.39
N LEU A 556 -7.10 -25.14 -3.39
CA LEU A 556 -6.25 -25.52 -2.26
C LEU A 556 -4.97 -24.69 -2.24
N ILE A 557 -4.57 -24.24 -1.04
CA ILE A 557 -3.24 -23.68 -0.73
C ILE A 557 -2.60 -24.60 0.31
N VAL A 558 -1.33 -24.92 0.12
CA VAL A 558 -0.51 -25.72 1.05
C VAL A 558 0.80 -24.99 1.33
N ASP A 559 1.14 -24.79 2.60
CA ASP A 559 2.45 -24.24 2.95
C ASP A 559 3.55 -25.33 2.97
N ARG A 560 4.80 -24.92 3.17
CA ARG A 560 5.94 -25.86 3.18
C ARG A 560 5.95 -26.82 4.38
N TYR A 561 5.13 -26.59 5.41
CA TYR A 561 4.91 -27.50 6.55
C TYR A 561 3.68 -28.41 6.33
N GLY A 562 3.02 -28.32 5.18
CA GLY A 562 1.84 -29.14 4.86
C GLY A 562 0.56 -28.68 5.52
N ASN A 563 0.52 -27.49 6.12
CA ASN A 563 -0.72 -26.86 6.60
C ASN A 563 -1.58 -26.48 5.37
N GLN A 564 -2.91 -26.65 5.44
CA GLN A 564 -3.81 -26.49 4.29
C GLN A 564 -4.88 -25.41 4.48
N ILE A 565 -5.21 -24.70 3.40
CA ILE A 565 -6.42 -23.89 3.23
C ILE A 565 -7.21 -24.47 2.06
N ARG A 566 -8.48 -24.84 2.27
CA ARG A 566 -9.38 -25.36 1.23
C ARG A 566 -10.43 -24.32 0.85
N ILE A 567 -10.71 -24.21 -0.45
CA ILE A 567 -11.67 -23.24 -1.01
C ILE A 567 -12.78 -24.00 -1.74
N HIS A 568 -14.02 -23.70 -1.36
CA HIS A 568 -15.23 -24.33 -1.87
C HIS A 568 -16.08 -23.36 -2.67
N TYR A 569 -16.83 -23.87 -3.65
CA TYR A 569 -17.53 -23.06 -4.64
C TYR A 569 -19.02 -23.43 -4.78
N GLN A 570 -19.88 -22.40 -4.79
CA GLN A 570 -21.28 -22.53 -5.22
C GLN A 570 -21.40 -22.22 -6.72
N ARG A 571 -22.25 -22.97 -7.42
CA ARG A 571 -22.33 -22.98 -8.89
C ARG A 571 -23.74 -22.71 -9.40
N ASN A 572 -23.84 -21.85 -10.42
CA ASN A 572 -25.06 -21.65 -11.19
C ASN A 572 -25.00 -22.46 -12.49
N PHE A 573 -25.98 -23.34 -12.69
CA PHE A 573 -26.08 -24.22 -13.87
C PHE A 573 -27.22 -23.73 -14.78
N PRO A 574 -26.96 -23.37 -16.04
CA PRO A 574 -28.01 -23.25 -17.04
C PRO A 574 -28.44 -24.65 -17.50
N ALA A 575 -29.57 -24.72 -18.23
CA ALA A 575 -29.99 -25.95 -18.89
C ALA A 575 -28.87 -26.48 -19.81
N GLY A 576 -28.54 -27.77 -19.69
CA GLY A 576 -27.42 -28.41 -20.40
C GLY A 576 -26.22 -28.76 -19.50
N GLY A 577 -26.17 -28.26 -18.26
CA GLY A 577 -25.20 -28.72 -17.25
C GLY A 577 -23.79 -28.13 -17.38
N SER A 578 -23.61 -27.06 -18.15
CA SER A 578 -22.49 -26.12 -18.03
C SER A 578 -22.44 -25.47 -16.64
N VAL A 579 -21.35 -24.80 -16.30
CA VAL A 579 -21.24 -23.97 -15.09
C VAL A 579 -21.10 -22.53 -15.59
N ARG A 580 -22.20 -21.77 -15.53
CA ARG A 580 -22.28 -20.39 -16.04
C ARG A 580 -21.50 -19.42 -15.17
N ASP A 581 -21.51 -19.69 -13.86
CA ASP A 581 -20.90 -18.91 -12.81
C ASP A 581 -20.52 -19.85 -11.66
N ALA A 582 -19.37 -19.62 -11.06
CA ALA A 582 -18.98 -20.19 -9.77
C ALA A 582 -18.37 -19.09 -8.90
N GLN A 583 -18.80 -19.02 -7.64
CA GLN A 583 -18.24 -18.09 -6.65
C GLN A 583 -17.93 -18.83 -5.36
N ILE A 584 -17.04 -18.27 -4.55
CA ILE A 584 -16.64 -18.87 -3.27
C ILE A 584 -17.90 -19.04 -2.39
N SER A 585 -18.04 -20.20 -1.76
CA SER A 585 -19.10 -20.51 -0.78
C SER A 585 -18.53 -20.65 0.63
N SER A 586 -17.35 -21.26 0.77
CA SER A 586 -16.59 -21.24 2.02
C SER A 586 -15.08 -21.42 1.83
N VAL A 587 -14.32 -20.91 2.78
CA VAL A 587 -12.88 -21.17 2.94
C VAL A 587 -12.66 -21.80 4.31
N GLU A 588 -11.90 -22.89 4.36
CA GLU A 588 -11.70 -23.72 5.56
C GLU A 588 -10.20 -23.98 5.79
N TYR A 589 -9.74 -23.89 7.03
CA TYR A 589 -8.33 -24.09 7.40
C TYR A 589 -8.19 -24.39 8.90
N ASP A 590 -6.94 -24.54 9.34
CA ASP A 590 -6.57 -24.87 10.72
C ASP A 590 -7.13 -26.23 11.18
N ASP A 591 -6.59 -27.30 10.59
CA ASP A 591 -6.85 -28.69 11.00
C ASP A 591 -5.60 -29.28 11.67
N LEU A 592 -5.74 -29.68 12.93
CA LEU A 592 -4.67 -30.21 13.78
C LEU A 592 -4.09 -31.56 13.34
N SER A 593 -4.77 -32.26 12.44
CA SER A 593 -4.30 -33.51 11.82
C SER A 593 -3.49 -33.27 10.54
N CYS A 594 -3.40 -32.01 10.10
CA CYS A 594 -3.03 -31.62 8.75
C CYS A 594 -1.66 -30.90 8.73
N HIS A 595 -0.61 -31.67 9.05
CA HIS A 595 0.78 -31.22 9.09
C HIS A 595 1.71 -32.25 8.41
N ASN A 596 2.82 -31.79 7.83
CA ASN A 596 3.82 -32.57 7.09
C ASN A 596 3.24 -33.49 5.99
N ILE A 597 2.09 -33.12 5.41
CA ILE A 597 1.42 -33.93 4.40
C ILE A 597 2.13 -33.78 3.04
N PRO A 598 2.59 -34.90 2.43
CA PRO A 598 3.19 -34.84 1.11
C PRO A 598 2.10 -34.68 0.04
N PHE A 599 2.14 -33.53 -0.64
CA PHE A 599 1.36 -33.14 -1.82
C PHE A 599 1.61 -34.04 -3.06
N ASN A 600 1.33 -35.34 -2.96
CA ASN A 600 1.73 -36.36 -3.96
C ASN A 600 0.86 -36.40 -5.24
N GLY A 601 0.01 -35.40 -5.46
CA GLY A 601 -0.91 -35.32 -6.60
C GLY A 601 -2.07 -34.35 -6.33
N PRO A 602 -2.94 -34.11 -7.33
CA PRO A 602 -4.09 -33.24 -7.18
C PRO A 602 -4.99 -33.67 -6.02
N THR A 603 -5.56 -32.71 -5.29
CA THR A 603 -6.41 -32.94 -4.11
C THR A 603 -5.71 -33.78 -3.04
N ALA A 604 -4.46 -33.43 -2.70
CA ALA A 604 -3.71 -34.12 -1.66
C ALA A 604 -4.31 -33.89 -0.26
N GLU A 605 -5.24 -34.75 0.14
CA GLU A 605 -5.98 -34.58 1.39
C GLU A 605 -5.28 -35.16 2.63
N CYS A 606 -5.39 -34.43 3.74
CA CYS A 606 -5.21 -34.95 5.10
C CYS A 606 -6.19 -36.11 5.37
N SER A 607 -5.80 -37.10 6.19
CA SER A 607 -6.58 -38.34 6.40
C SER A 607 -7.94 -38.15 7.06
N SER A 608 -8.16 -36.97 7.63
CA SER A 608 -9.42 -36.42 8.12
C SER A 608 -9.45 -34.92 7.79
N TRP A 609 -10.64 -34.33 7.76
CA TRP A 609 -10.81 -32.87 7.63
C TRP A 609 -11.76 -32.35 8.72
N HIS A 610 -11.20 -31.62 9.67
CA HIS A 610 -11.81 -31.06 10.88
C HIS A 610 -11.32 -29.62 11.12
N PRO A 611 -11.63 -28.67 10.20
CA PRO A 611 -11.15 -27.30 10.29
C PRO A 611 -11.73 -26.58 11.51
N LEU A 612 -10.86 -25.93 12.27
CA LEU A 612 -11.25 -25.12 13.43
C LEU A 612 -11.74 -23.72 13.01
N ILE A 613 -11.35 -23.25 11.83
CA ILE A 613 -11.74 -21.95 11.28
C ILE A 613 -12.45 -22.13 9.93
N LYS A 614 -13.62 -21.50 9.79
CA LYS A 614 -14.43 -21.53 8.57
C LYS A 614 -14.93 -20.14 8.24
N ILE A 615 -14.77 -19.74 6.99
CA ILE A 615 -15.29 -18.49 6.43
C ILE A 615 -16.41 -18.85 5.47
N ILE A 616 -17.59 -18.26 5.63
CA ILE A 616 -18.79 -18.56 4.84
C ILE A 616 -19.21 -17.32 4.05
N PHE A 617 -19.55 -17.52 2.78
CA PHE A 617 -19.93 -16.48 1.83
C PHE A 617 -21.39 -16.71 1.40
N ASP A 618 -22.33 -15.96 1.99
CA ASP A 618 -23.73 -15.98 1.57
C ASP A 618 -23.90 -15.17 0.29
N ALA A 619 -24.11 -15.84 -0.84
CA ALA A 619 -24.34 -15.19 -2.12
C ALA A 619 -25.59 -15.75 -2.80
N SER A 620 -26.28 -14.91 -3.56
CA SER A 620 -27.49 -15.29 -4.31
C SER A 620 -27.65 -14.43 -5.55
N MET A 621 -28.69 -14.67 -6.37
CA MET A 621 -28.97 -13.87 -7.57
C MET A 621 -29.69 -12.54 -7.26
N LYS A 622 -29.85 -12.17 -5.98
CA LYS A 622 -30.54 -10.94 -5.58
C LYS A 622 -29.88 -10.29 -4.35
N PRO A 623 -29.53 -8.99 -4.40
CA PRO A 623 -29.02 -8.29 -3.23
C PRO A 623 -30.04 -8.32 -2.07
N ALA A 624 -29.64 -8.84 -0.93
CA ALA A 624 -30.44 -8.83 0.31
C ALA A 624 -30.66 -7.39 0.83
N ARG A 625 -29.75 -6.46 0.50
CA ARG A 625 -29.74 -5.05 0.92
C ARG A 625 -29.56 -4.12 -0.28
N LEU A 626 -30.63 -3.94 -1.04
CA LEU A 626 -30.69 -2.97 -2.15
C LEU A 626 -31.14 -1.59 -1.62
N ILE A 627 -30.39 -0.51 -1.90
CA ILE A 627 -30.66 0.82 -1.31
C ILE A 627 -31.19 1.89 -2.30
N ASN A 628 -31.00 1.75 -3.61
CA ASN A 628 -31.55 2.68 -4.61
C ASN A 628 -33.04 2.44 -4.89
N SER A 629 -33.82 3.50 -5.12
CA SER A 629 -35.23 3.40 -5.52
C SER A 629 -35.61 4.51 -6.52
N PRO A 630 -36.28 4.19 -7.65
CA PRO A 630 -36.57 2.84 -8.14
C PRO A 630 -35.28 2.08 -8.49
N GLY A 631 -35.33 0.76 -8.33
CA GLY A 631 -34.26 -0.16 -8.68
C GLY A 631 -34.83 -1.56 -8.88
N CYS A 632 -33.99 -2.57 -8.64
CA CYS A 632 -34.33 -3.98 -8.85
C CYS A 632 -35.19 -4.64 -7.73
N GLN A 633 -35.97 -3.88 -6.94
CA GLN A 633 -36.72 -4.42 -5.80
C GLN A 633 -37.65 -5.59 -6.18
N SER A 634 -38.36 -5.48 -7.31
CA SER A 634 -39.33 -6.46 -7.80
C SER A 634 -38.70 -7.64 -8.55
N TRP A 635 -37.37 -7.73 -8.64
CA TRP A 635 -36.71 -8.87 -9.29
C TRP A 635 -36.89 -10.16 -8.49
N THR A 636 -37.18 -11.27 -9.17
CA THR A 636 -37.48 -12.57 -8.56
C THR A 636 -36.82 -13.76 -9.27
N SER A 637 -35.89 -13.54 -10.20
CA SER A 637 -35.17 -14.65 -10.84
C SER A 637 -34.24 -15.33 -9.85
N THR A 638 -34.11 -16.65 -9.99
CA THR A 638 -33.17 -17.50 -9.23
C THR A 638 -32.06 -18.08 -10.12
N THR A 639 -31.89 -17.54 -11.34
CA THR A 639 -30.86 -17.98 -12.30
C THR A 639 -30.05 -16.83 -12.88
N PHE A 640 -30.51 -15.59 -12.70
CA PHE A 640 -29.90 -14.35 -13.18
C PHE A 640 -30.13 -13.23 -12.18
N ARG A 641 -29.19 -12.30 -12.07
CA ARG A 641 -29.41 -11.01 -11.40
C ARG A 641 -30.27 -10.10 -12.27
N CYS A 642 -30.67 -8.99 -11.67
CA CYS A 642 -31.45 -7.97 -12.37
C CYS A 642 -30.61 -7.17 -13.37
N ASP A 643 -29.30 -7.05 -13.14
CA ASP A 643 -28.34 -6.36 -14.00
C ASP A 643 -27.71 -7.27 -15.08
N ASP A 644 -28.00 -8.57 -15.08
CA ASP A 644 -27.52 -9.46 -16.13
C ASP A 644 -28.20 -9.10 -17.48
N PRO A 645 -27.51 -9.20 -18.62
CA PRO A 645 -28.11 -8.96 -19.94
C PRO A 645 -29.27 -9.92 -20.24
N VAL A 646 -30.09 -9.58 -21.24
CA VAL A 646 -31.20 -10.42 -21.72
C VAL A 646 -30.90 -11.04 -23.09
N ASP A 647 -31.38 -12.27 -23.31
CA ASP A 647 -31.28 -12.94 -24.60
C ASP A 647 -32.27 -12.35 -25.62
N LEU A 648 -31.73 -11.73 -26.68
CA LEU A 648 -32.52 -11.10 -27.74
C LEU A 648 -32.64 -11.98 -29.00
N SER A 649 -32.05 -13.18 -29.03
CA SER A 649 -32.04 -14.07 -30.20
C SER A 649 -33.45 -14.40 -30.72
N SER A 650 -34.39 -14.64 -29.80
CA SER A 650 -35.81 -14.87 -30.12
C SER A 650 -36.53 -13.69 -30.79
N SER A 651 -35.93 -12.49 -30.75
CA SER A 651 -36.44 -11.25 -31.34
C SER A 651 -35.62 -10.76 -32.56
N GLY A 652 -34.65 -11.56 -33.03
CA GLY A 652 -33.74 -11.19 -34.12
C GLY A 652 -32.58 -10.29 -33.69
N GLY A 653 -32.29 -10.23 -32.40
CA GLY A 653 -31.06 -9.66 -31.84
C GLY A 653 -29.98 -10.71 -31.60
N LEU A 654 -28.89 -10.29 -30.96
CA LEU A 654 -27.80 -11.16 -30.52
C LEU A 654 -28.23 -12.03 -29.32
N PRO A 655 -27.68 -13.25 -29.20
CA PRO A 655 -27.84 -14.06 -27.99
C PRO A 655 -27.07 -13.47 -26.81
N ILE A 656 -27.49 -13.87 -25.61
CA ILE A 656 -26.76 -13.62 -24.37
C ILE A 656 -25.50 -14.51 -24.29
N ALA A 657 -24.44 -14.01 -23.65
CA ALA A 657 -23.25 -14.81 -23.36
C ALA A 657 -23.55 -16.09 -22.54
N ASN A 658 -22.81 -17.16 -22.85
CA ASN A 658 -22.93 -18.46 -22.17
C ASN A 658 -22.30 -18.46 -20.76
N ALA A 659 -21.31 -17.60 -20.52
CA ALA A 659 -20.67 -17.35 -19.24
C ALA A 659 -21.04 -15.94 -18.76
N LEU A 660 -21.45 -15.80 -17.49
CA LEU A 660 -21.90 -14.54 -16.89
C LEU A 660 -21.66 -14.59 -15.38
N THR A 661 -21.33 -13.46 -14.77
CA THR A 661 -21.43 -13.35 -13.30
C THR A 661 -22.90 -13.13 -12.94
N THR A 662 -23.45 -14.01 -12.11
CA THR A 662 -24.88 -14.13 -11.74
C THR A 662 -25.13 -14.16 -10.23
N TYR A 663 -24.07 -14.29 -9.42
CA TYR A 663 -24.13 -14.14 -7.97
C TYR A 663 -23.86 -12.69 -7.53
N VAL A 664 -24.39 -12.34 -6.35
CA VAL A 664 -23.99 -11.17 -5.55
C VAL A 664 -23.79 -11.62 -4.11
N LEU A 665 -22.69 -11.21 -3.49
CA LEU A 665 -22.34 -11.49 -2.10
C LEU A 665 -23.20 -10.63 -1.17
N ASN A 666 -24.03 -11.26 -0.36
CA ASN A 666 -24.86 -10.59 0.64
C ASN A 666 -24.09 -10.38 1.93
N ASP A 667 -23.52 -11.44 2.51
CA ASP A 667 -22.63 -11.35 3.68
C ASP A 667 -21.52 -12.38 3.71
N LEU A 668 -20.48 -12.04 4.47
CA LEU A 668 -19.34 -12.90 4.79
C LEU A 668 -19.29 -13.12 6.30
N GLN A 669 -19.19 -14.36 6.75
CA GLN A 669 -19.11 -14.73 8.17
C GLN A 669 -17.79 -15.44 8.45
N VAL A 670 -17.05 -14.98 9.44
CA VAL A 670 -15.86 -15.64 9.97
C VAL A 670 -16.29 -16.43 11.20
N GLN A 671 -16.11 -17.75 11.16
CA GLN A 671 -16.48 -18.68 12.23
C GLN A 671 -15.25 -19.38 12.80
N VAL A 672 -15.24 -19.54 14.12
CA VAL A 672 -14.20 -20.25 14.89
C VAL A 672 -14.90 -21.26 15.79
N ASN A 673 -14.46 -22.51 15.79
CA ASN A 673 -15.09 -23.61 16.54
C ASN A 673 -16.61 -23.74 16.27
N GLY A 674 -17.06 -23.42 15.06
CA GLY A 674 -18.48 -23.43 14.68
C GLY A 674 -19.32 -22.24 15.15
N HIS A 675 -18.72 -21.23 15.77
CA HIS A 675 -19.39 -20.00 16.22
C HIS A 675 -18.97 -18.78 15.41
N VAL A 676 -19.89 -17.84 15.14
CA VAL A 676 -19.58 -16.61 14.39
C VAL A 676 -18.77 -15.64 15.25
N LEU A 677 -17.52 -15.41 14.85
CA LEU A 677 -16.62 -14.40 15.41
C LEU A 677 -16.94 -13.00 14.87
N ARG A 678 -17.22 -12.89 13.56
CA ARG A 678 -17.50 -11.62 12.88
C ARG A 678 -18.33 -11.84 11.62
N ARG A 679 -19.19 -10.88 11.27
CA ARG A 679 -19.92 -10.84 9.99
C ARG A 679 -19.75 -9.49 9.30
N TYR A 680 -19.69 -9.51 7.97
CA TYR A 680 -19.64 -8.34 7.09
C TYR A 680 -20.88 -8.34 6.20
N ASP A 681 -21.74 -7.34 6.38
CA ASP A 681 -22.97 -7.15 5.62
C ASP A 681 -22.76 -6.15 4.48
N PHE A 682 -22.91 -6.60 3.23
CA PHE A 682 -22.79 -5.79 2.02
C PHE A 682 -24.15 -5.21 1.60
N SER A 683 -24.16 -3.99 1.07
CA SER A 683 -25.36 -3.32 0.52
C SER A 683 -25.03 -2.65 -0.81
N TYR A 684 -25.99 -2.63 -1.74
CA TYR A 684 -25.75 -2.30 -3.14
C TYR A 684 -26.78 -1.32 -3.72
N ASN A 685 -26.38 -0.62 -4.78
CA ASN A 685 -27.31 -0.14 -5.81
C ASN A 685 -27.31 -1.12 -6.99
N GLN A 686 -28.46 -1.34 -7.61
CA GLN A 686 -28.59 -2.20 -8.80
C GLN A 686 -29.58 -1.61 -9.82
N GLY A 687 -29.22 -1.63 -11.09
CA GLY A 687 -30.06 -1.21 -12.22
C GLY A 687 -30.11 -2.28 -13.31
N GLY A 688 -31.22 -2.38 -14.03
CA GLY A 688 -31.43 -3.42 -15.05
C GLY A 688 -30.74 -3.15 -16.39
N PRO A 689 -30.69 -4.14 -17.29
CA PRO A 689 -30.09 -4.04 -18.61
C PRO A 689 -30.86 -3.10 -19.56
N GLN A 690 -30.19 -2.70 -20.64
CA GLN A 690 -30.76 -1.88 -21.72
C GLN A 690 -30.46 -2.49 -23.09
N THR A 691 -31.24 -2.15 -24.11
CA THR A 691 -31.06 -2.67 -25.48
C THR A 691 -30.52 -1.59 -26.42
N ILE A 692 -29.37 -1.86 -27.04
CA ILE A 692 -28.76 -1.00 -28.06
C ILE A 692 -28.93 -1.59 -29.47
N THR A 693 -28.54 -0.83 -30.49
CA THR A 693 -28.18 -1.39 -31.80
C THR A 693 -26.66 -1.44 -31.87
N GLU A 694 -26.15 -2.65 -31.98
CA GLU A 694 -24.72 -2.96 -32.10
C GLU A 694 -24.22 -2.56 -33.52
N VAL A 695 -22.94 -2.18 -33.64
CA VAL A 695 -22.42 -1.43 -34.81
C VAL A 695 -21.69 -2.27 -35.87
N PHE A 696 -21.28 -3.51 -35.58
CA PHE A 696 -20.60 -4.39 -36.52
C PHE A 696 -21.60 -5.22 -37.33
N SER A 697 -22.77 -5.56 -36.77
CA SER A 697 -23.85 -6.33 -37.44
C SER A 697 -25.16 -5.57 -37.64
N GLY A 698 -25.42 -4.52 -36.85
CA GLY A 698 -26.69 -3.78 -36.86
C GLY A 698 -27.84 -4.46 -36.13
N GLN A 699 -27.57 -5.59 -35.45
CA GLN A 699 -28.56 -6.31 -34.65
C GLN A 699 -28.84 -5.59 -33.33
N LYS A 700 -29.88 -6.06 -32.62
CA LYS A 700 -30.16 -5.60 -31.26
C LYS A 700 -29.31 -6.38 -30.26
N GLU A 701 -28.66 -5.66 -29.35
CA GLU A 701 -27.84 -6.26 -28.29
C GLU A 701 -28.30 -5.80 -26.91
N SER A 702 -28.21 -6.68 -25.92
CA SER A 702 -28.45 -6.33 -24.53
C SER A 702 -27.14 -5.91 -23.85
N VAL A 703 -27.08 -4.67 -23.41
CA VAL A 703 -26.06 -4.19 -22.48
C VAL A 703 -26.45 -4.64 -21.06
N ALA A 704 -25.48 -5.13 -20.29
CA ALA A 704 -25.64 -5.37 -18.86
C ALA A 704 -26.02 -4.08 -18.13
N GLY A 705 -26.70 -4.22 -16.98
CA GLY A 705 -27.02 -3.14 -16.06
C GLY A 705 -25.82 -2.72 -15.20
N TYR A 706 -26.08 -2.31 -13.96
CA TYR A 706 -25.01 -2.01 -13.00
C TYR A 706 -25.30 -2.65 -11.64
N LEU A 707 -24.21 -2.96 -10.91
CA LEU A 707 -24.22 -3.31 -9.50
C LEU A 707 -23.06 -2.56 -8.83
N THR A 708 -23.34 -1.67 -7.87
CA THR A 708 -22.30 -0.91 -7.15
C THR A 708 -22.41 -1.13 -5.64
N LEU A 709 -21.27 -1.38 -4.98
CA LEU A 709 -21.19 -1.65 -3.55
C LEU A 709 -21.17 -0.34 -2.77
N THR A 710 -22.25 -0.03 -2.05
CA THR A 710 -22.46 1.28 -1.44
C THR A 710 -22.23 1.32 0.06
N LYS A 711 -22.29 0.17 0.74
CA LYS A 711 -22.06 0.08 2.18
C LYS A 711 -21.52 -1.29 2.60
N ILE A 712 -20.54 -1.27 3.51
CA ILE A 712 -20.09 -2.43 4.29
C ILE A 712 -20.35 -2.15 5.77
N GLN A 713 -21.03 -3.07 6.43
CA GLN A 713 -21.34 -3.03 7.87
C GLN A 713 -20.68 -4.21 8.56
N GLN A 714 -19.84 -3.96 9.57
CA GLN A 714 -19.33 -5.03 10.44
C GLN A 714 -20.32 -5.33 11.56
N LEU A 715 -20.38 -6.60 11.96
CA LEU A 715 -21.15 -7.14 13.08
C LEU A 715 -20.27 -8.11 13.88
N GLY A 716 -20.41 -8.11 15.20
CA GLY A 716 -19.60 -8.93 16.10
C GLY A 716 -20.16 -10.32 16.40
N THR A 717 -19.59 -10.97 17.42
CA THR A 717 -20.15 -12.15 18.08
C THR A 717 -21.64 -11.94 18.38
N ASP A 718 -22.45 -12.96 18.07
CA ASP A 718 -23.92 -12.95 18.17
C ASP A 718 -24.67 -11.92 17.29
N GLY A 719 -24.01 -11.26 16.33
CA GLY A 719 -24.65 -10.40 15.33
C GLY A 719 -25.14 -9.03 15.85
N ALA A 720 -24.69 -8.61 17.03
CA ALA A 720 -25.03 -7.30 17.59
C ALA A 720 -24.34 -6.14 16.82
N ILE A 721 -25.09 -5.04 16.63
CA ILE A 721 -24.72 -3.90 15.75
C ILE A 721 -23.92 -2.79 16.50
N LEU A 722 -23.79 -2.88 17.83
CA LEU A 722 -23.43 -1.75 18.70
C LEU A 722 -22.08 -1.09 18.33
N ASN A 723 -22.17 0.15 17.83
CA ASN A 723 -21.05 1.06 17.55
C ASN A 723 -19.95 0.50 16.61
N ALA A 724 -20.36 -0.30 15.62
CA ALA A 724 -19.50 -0.73 14.52
C ALA A 724 -19.36 0.39 13.46
N PRO A 725 -18.14 0.79 13.06
CA PRO A 725 -17.93 1.73 11.95
C PRO A 725 -18.56 1.23 10.66
N VAL A 726 -19.04 2.17 9.85
CA VAL A 726 -19.71 1.88 8.58
C VAL A 726 -18.87 2.43 7.45
N THR A 727 -18.39 1.57 6.56
CA THR A 727 -17.80 2.06 5.32
C THR A 727 -18.91 2.36 4.33
N THR A 728 -18.97 3.59 3.83
CA THR A 728 -19.94 4.01 2.78
C THR A 728 -19.20 4.47 1.54
N MET A 729 -19.79 4.23 0.37
CA MET A 729 -19.18 4.42 -0.93
C MET A 729 -20.17 5.05 -1.91
N GLY A 730 -19.68 6.01 -2.69
CA GLY A 730 -20.44 6.72 -3.71
C GLY A 730 -19.69 6.66 -5.04
N TYR A 731 -20.44 6.76 -6.14
CA TYR A 731 -19.93 6.55 -7.49
C TYR A 731 -20.34 7.67 -8.45
N VAL A 732 -19.56 7.82 -9.52
CA VAL A 732 -19.90 8.65 -10.69
C VAL A 732 -19.86 7.77 -11.94
N GLU A 733 -20.87 7.88 -12.80
CA GLU A 733 -20.86 7.25 -14.11
C GLU A 733 -19.95 8.04 -15.07
N GLN A 734 -19.14 7.33 -15.85
CA GLN A 734 -18.29 7.90 -16.90
C GLN A 734 -18.44 7.04 -18.17
N THR A 735 -18.01 7.58 -19.30
CA THR A 735 -18.09 6.90 -20.59
C THR A 735 -16.75 6.96 -21.27
N GLN A 736 -16.21 5.80 -21.64
CA GLN A 736 -15.06 5.68 -22.55
C GLN A 736 -15.57 5.52 -23.98
N HIS A 737 -14.72 5.81 -24.96
CA HIS A 737 -15.03 5.72 -26.38
C HIS A 737 -13.91 4.99 -27.13
N TYR A 738 -14.29 4.36 -28.24
CA TYR A 738 -13.39 3.71 -29.21
C TYR A 738 -13.80 4.12 -30.62
N LEU A 739 -12.83 4.22 -31.54
CA LEU A 739 -13.08 4.49 -32.95
C LEU A 739 -12.16 3.65 -33.87
N ASP A 740 -12.64 3.30 -35.05
CA ASP A 740 -11.83 2.72 -36.14
C ASP A 740 -12.12 3.48 -37.45
N ILE A 741 -11.16 4.27 -37.92
CA ILE A 741 -11.26 5.15 -39.10
C ILE A 741 -10.85 4.43 -40.42
N LYS A 742 -10.58 3.12 -40.37
CA LYS A 742 -10.17 2.33 -41.55
C LYS A 742 -11.16 2.44 -42.70
N THR A 743 -10.63 2.58 -43.91
CA THR A 743 -11.46 2.74 -45.12
C THR A 743 -12.33 1.51 -45.37
N GLY A 744 -13.65 1.67 -45.24
CA GLY A 744 -14.63 0.59 -45.34
C GLY A 744 -15.11 0.02 -44.00
N ALA A 745 -14.52 0.43 -42.87
CA ALA A 745 -14.97 0.11 -41.53
C ALA A 745 -16.06 1.07 -41.06
N ASN A 746 -17.18 1.14 -41.80
CA ASN A 746 -18.34 1.93 -41.38
C ASN A 746 -19.22 1.15 -40.37
N ALA A 747 -19.92 1.90 -39.52
CA ALA A 747 -20.95 1.36 -38.64
C ALA A 747 -22.12 0.77 -39.44
N ILE A 748 -22.81 -0.22 -38.87
CA ILE A 748 -23.99 -0.87 -39.45
C ILE A 748 -25.17 -0.69 -38.48
N PRO A 749 -26.31 -0.12 -38.91
CA PRO A 749 -26.49 0.64 -40.16
C PRO A 749 -25.60 1.91 -40.16
N SER A 750 -25.25 2.42 -41.35
CA SER A 750 -24.29 3.53 -41.49
C SER A 750 -24.77 4.89 -40.96
N THR A 751 -26.03 4.97 -40.52
CA THR A 751 -26.63 6.09 -39.78
C THR A 751 -26.51 5.95 -38.26
N ASN A 752 -26.07 4.81 -37.73
CA ASN A 752 -25.82 4.59 -36.30
C ASN A 752 -24.46 5.18 -35.91
N CYS A 753 -24.44 6.47 -35.61
CA CYS A 753 -23.21 7.21 -35.36
C CYS A 753 -22.83 7.34 -33.88
N GLY A 754 -23.67 6.86 -32.96
CA GLY A 754 -23.43 6.98 -31.52
C GLY A 754 -23.28 8.45 -31.09
N PRO A 755 -22.13 8.84 -30.50
CA PRO A 755 -21.81 10.23 -30.21
C PRO A 755 -22.01 11.14 -31.44
N ALA A 756 -22.58 12.32 -31.22
CA ALA A 756 -22.90 13.24 -32.32
C ALA A 756 -21.65 13.67 -33.12
N TRP A 757 -20.49 13.64 -32.49
CA TRP A 757 -19.18 14.04 -33.03
C TRP A 757 -18.44 12.94 -33.80
N THR A 758 -18.92 11.69 -33.84
CA THR A 758 -18.27 10.58 -34.57
C THR A 758 -17.98 10.97 -36.03
N PRO A 759 -16.73 10.87 -36.52
CA PRO A 759 -16.36 11.25 -37.88
C PRO A 759 -16.98 10.35 -38.95
N ARG A 760 -17.05 10.86 -40.18
CA ARG A 760 -17.92 10.32 -41.24
C ARG A 760 -17.26 10.47 -42.61
N ASP A 761 -17.50 9.48 -43.48
CA ASP A 761 -17.12 9.52 -44.88
C ASP A 761 -18.38 9.53 -45.80
N ALA A 762 -18.19 9.25 -47.09
CA ALA A 762 -19.28 9.17 -48.05
C ALA A 762 -20.20 7.94 -47.88
N ASN A 763 -19.76 6.93 -47.13
CA ASN A 763 -20.48 5.67 -46.88
C ASN A 763 -21.25 5.71 -45.55
N GLY A 764 -20.79 6.53 -44.59
CA GLY A 764 -21.52 6.94 -43.40
C GLY A 764 -20.60 7.22 -42.21
N CYS A 765 -21.05 6.92 -41.00
CA CYS A 765 -20.22 7.03 -39.81
C CYS A 765 -19.20 5.89 -39.74
N PHE A 766 -17.98 6.19 -39.26
CA PHE A 766 -16.98 5.16 -38.96
C PHE A 766 -17.45 4.26 -37.81
N ARG A 767 -16.81 3.09 -37.64
CA ARG A 767 -17.09 2.21 -36.51
C ARG A 767 -16.63 2.88 -35.22
N TRP A 768 -17.50 2.82 -34.23
CA TRP A 768 -17.31 3.43 -32.92
C TRP A 768 -17.89 2.49 -31.86
N GLN A 769 -17.35 2.54 -30.65
CA GLN A 769 -18.05 2.01 -29.49
C GLN A 769 -17.93 2.99 -28.33
N GLN A 770 -18.71 2.77 -27.28
CA GLN A 770 -18.57 3.42 -25.99
C GLN A 770 -18.73 2.37 -24.88
N SER A 771 -18.22 2.68 -23.69
CA SER A 771 -18.55 1.92 -22.48
C SER A 771 -19.97 2.28 -22.02
N TYR A 772 -20.59 1.40 -21.23
CA TYR A 772 -21.94 1.61 -20.71
C TYR A 772 -21.97 1.25 -19.23
N ASN A 773 -22.78 1.96 -18.44
CA ASN A 773 -22.97 1.66 -17.02
C ASN A 773 -21.61 1.57 -16.27
N SER A 774 -20.64 2.42 -16.60
CA SER A 774 -19.28 2.37 -16.04
C SER A 774 -19.15 3.30 -14.84
N TYR A 775 -19.33 2.76 -13.63
CA TYR A 775 -19.32 3.51 -12.38
C TYR A 775 -17.94 3.50 -11.69
N TYR A 776 -17.39 4.69 -11.51
CA TYR A 776 -16.10 4.95 -10.86
C TYR A 776 -16.31 5.41 -9.42
N LEU A 777 -15.51 4.90 -8.48
CA LEU A 777 -15.62 5.26 -7.07
C LEU A 777 -15.28 6.76 -6.91
N SER A 778 -16.25 7.56 -6.47
CA SER A 778 -16.13 9.01 -6.35
C SER A 778 -16.01 9.48 -4.90
N THR A 779 -16.51 8.69 -3.94
CA THR A 779 -16.36 8.95 -2.51
C THR A 779 -16.23 7.66 -1.72
N ILE A 780 -15.45 7.67 -0.65
CA ILE A 780 -15.44 6.60 0.36
C ILE A 780 -15.19 7.18 1.76
N ASP A 781 -16.07 6.85 2.70
CA ASP A 781 -15.97 7.21 4.13
C ASP A 781 -15.86 5.91 4.94
N ASN A 782 -14.92 5.82 5.89
CA ASN A 782 -14.73 4.62 6.71
C ASN A 782 -15.56 4.58 8.01
N GLY A 783 -16.32 5.63 8.31
CA GLY A 783 -17.12 5.78 9.52
C GLY A 783 -16.30 6.07 10.78
N MET A 784 -15.01 6.40 10.63
CA MET A 784 -14.04 6.65 11.72
C MET A 784 -13.31 7.99 11.61
N GLY A 785 -13.80 8.92 10.79
CA GLY A 785 -13.23 10.26 10.62
C GLY A 785 -12.24 10.42 9.46
N TRP A 786 -12.06 9.38 8.63
CA TRP A 786 -11.38 9.46 7.34
C TRP A 786 -12.39 9.33 6.20
N HIS A 787 -12.30 10.23 5.22
CA HIS A 787 -13.16 10.29 4.04
C HIS A 787 -12.35 10.77 2.82
N ALA A 788 -12.51 10.12 1.68
CA ALA A 788 -11.87 10.49 0.42
C ALA A 788 -12.90 10.88 -0.65
N GLN A 789 -12.51 11.82 -1.52
CA GLN A 789 -13.22 12.23 -2.73
C GLN A 789 -12.29 12.13 -3.94
N MET A 790 -12.81 11.59 -5.04
CA MET A 790 -12.07 11.28 -6.26
C MET A 790 -12.72 11.97 -7.45
N THR A 791 -11.93 12.72 -8.22
CA THR A 791 -12.37 13.43 -9.42
C THR A 791 -11.83 12.75 -10.66
N TRP A 792 -12.74 12.44 -11.57
CA TRP A 792 -12.47 11.66 -12.78
C TRP A 792 -12.66 12.51 -14.03
N GLN A 793 -11.85 12.25 -15.06
CA GLN A 793 -11.99 12.81 -16.41
C GLN A 793 -11.75 11.70 -17.44
N GLU A 794 -12.40 11.78 -18.59
CA GLU A 794 -11.99 11.00 -19.76
C GLU A 794 -10.65 11.54 -20.29
N GLY A 795 -9.75 10.64 -20.66
CA GLY A 795 -8.48 10.94 -21.32
C GLY A 795 -8.38 10.16 -22.63
N HIS A 796 -8.21 10.90 -23.72
CA HIS A 796 -8.15 10.38 -25.08
C HIS A 796 -6.73 9.96 -25.46
N SER A 797 -6.61 9.13 -26.50
CA SER A 797 -5.33 8.64 -27.03
C SER A 797 -4.63 9.66 -27.95
N ASN A 798 -5.38 10.66 -28.42
CA ASN A 798 -4.97 11.67 -29.40
C ASN A 798 -4.20 11.08 -30.60
N THR A 799 -4.65 9.91 -31.11
CA THR A 799 -3.94 9.10 -32.09
C THR A 799 -3.40 9.94 -33.26
N HIS A 800 -4.22 10.85 -33.81
CA HIS A 800 -3.88 11.71 -34.95
C HIS A 800 -3.31 13.11 -34.61
N ASP A 801 -2.82 13.33 -33.38
CA ASP A 801 -2.55 14.67 -32.82
C ASP A 801 -3.84 15.50 -32.65
N VAL A 802 -3.73 16.73 -32.15
CA VAL A 802 -4.84 17.67 -31.98
C VAL A 802 -4.61 18.96 -32.77
N GLU A 803 -5.68 19.71 -33.08
CA GLU A 803 -5.47 21.04 -33.65
C GLU A 803 -4.69 21.94 -32.68
N LYS A 804 -3.68 22.67 -33.18
CA LYS A 804 -2.87 23.63 -32.39
C LYS A 804 -3.68 24.75 -31.70
N THR A 805 -4.93 24.95 -32.11
CA THR A 805 -5.88 25.89 -31.49
C THR A 805 -6.67 25.29 -30.33
N ILE A 806 -6.59 23.96 -30.13
CA ILE A 806 -7.22 23.22 -29.03
C ILE A 806 -6.22 22.98 -27.91
N GLY A 807 -5.04 22.43 -28.22
CA GLY A 807 -4.03 22.07 -27.22
C GLY A 807 -2.79 21.41 -27.82
N HIS A 808 -2.20 20.49 -27.06
CA HIS A 808 -1.04 19.69 -27.44
C HIS A 808 -1.43 18.20 -27.48
N GLY A 809 -1.00 17.44 -28.49
CA GLY A 809 -1.42 16.05 -28.65
C GLY A 809 -0.92 15.10 -27.56
N ASN A 810 0.09 15.47 -26.78
CA ASN A 810 0.53 14.69 -25.63
C ASN A 810 -0.35 14.86 -24.38
N ASP A 811 -1.25 15.84 -24.32
CA ASP A 811 -2.21 16.01 -23.22
C ASP A 811 -3.50 15.22 -23.50
N PRO A 812 -3.76 14.10 -22.80
CA PRO A 812 -4.93 13.26 -23.05
C PRO A 812 -6.26 13.99 -22.77
N LEU A 813 -6.26 15.10 -22.01
CA LEU A 813 -7.47 15.87 -21.71
C LEU A 813 -7.78 16.94 -22.77
N ALA A 814 -6.88 17.17 -23.74
CA ALA A 814 -6.99 18.27 -24.71
C ALA A 814 -8.28 18.21 -25.56
N CYS A 815 -8.77 17.01 -25.87
CA CYS A 815 -9.97 16.84 -26.69
C CYS A 815 -11.30 16.91 -25.94
N ASN A 816 -11.30 17.01 -24.61
CA ASN A 816 -12.53 16.94 -23.79
C ASN A 816 -13.52 18.06 -24.14
N GLY A 817 -14.66 17.69 -24.72
CA GLY A 817 -15.70 18.62 -25.17
C GLY A 817 -15.30 19.45 -26.40
N LYS A 818 -14.33 18.97 -27.18
CA LYS A 818 -13.83 19.60 -28.43
C LYS A 818 -13.98 18.69 -29.66
N GLN A 819 -14.53 17.49 -29.50
CA GLN A 819 -14.78 16.55 -30.58
C GLN A 819 -15.86 17.06 -31.54
N THR A 820 -15.62 16.90 -32.85
CA THR A 820 -16.57 17.17 -33.94
C THR A 820 -16.36 16.18 -35.08
N THR A 821 -17.34 16.04 -35.97
CA THR A 821 -17.28 15.08 -37.09
C THR A 821 -16.21 15.36 -38.15
N THR A 822 -15.43 16.44 -38.02
CA THR A 822 -14.49 16.94 -39.05
C THR A 822 -13.12 17.37 -38.51
N ASN A 823 -12.91 17.33 -37.20
CA ASN A 823 -11.66 17.76 -36.57
C ASN A 823 -10.93 16.57 -35.94
N LEU A 824 -9.63 16.72 -35.67
CA LEU A 824 -8.78 15.63 -35.20
C LEU A 824 -9.27 15.03 -33.88
N CYS A 825 -9.85 15.85 -32.99
CA CYS A 825 -10.44 15.35 -31.74
C CYS A 825 -11.66 14.45 -31.94
N GLY A 826 -12.37 14.50 -33.09
CA GLY A 826 -13.38 13.49 -33.40
C GLY A 826 -12.80 12.10 -33.63
N GLY A 827 -11.51 12.03 -34.01
CA GLY A 827 -10.74 10.81 -34.22
C GLY A 827 -9.62 10.60 -33.20
N ALA A 828 -9.78 11.11 -31.98
CA ALA A 828 -8.73 11.06 -30.95
C ALA A 828 -8.40 9.62 -30.50
N ASP A 829 -9.37 8.71 -30.57
CA ASP A 829 -9.26 7.32 -30.12
C ASP A 829 -9.33 6.33 -31.29
N ASP A 830 -8.74 6.70 -32.44
CA ASP A 830 -8.57 5.77 -33.57
C ASP A 830 -7.71 4.58 -33.15
N LEU A 831 -8.21 3.37 -33.41
CA LEU A 831 -7.68 2.04 -33.06
C LEU A 831 -7.52 1.78 -31.54
N ASN A 832 -8.09 2.62 -30.67
CA ASN A 832 -7.79 2.61 -29.25
C ASN A 832 -9.00 2.95 -28.38
N TRP A 833 -8.99 2.50 -27.12
CA TRP A 833 -9.98 2.92 -26.12
C TRP A 833 -9.49 4.13 -25.34
N SER A 834 -10.33 5.17 -25.23
CA SER A 834 -10.15 6.22 -24.24
C SER A 834 -10.24 5.65 -22.81
N ARG A 835 -9.69 6.36 -21.83
CA ARG A 835 -9.55 5.86 -20.45
C ARG A 835 -10.01 6.90 -19.45
N ILE A 836 -10.63 6.47 -18.36
CA ILE A 836 -11.04 7.34 -17.28
C ILE A 836 -9.89 7.47 -16.28
N LEU A 837 -9.45 8.72 -16.05
CA LEU A 837 -8.26 9.08 -15.30
C LEU A 837 -8.61 9.81 -14.01
N LEU A 838 -7.96 9.43 -12.91
CA LEU A 838 -8.05 10.15 -11.65
C LEU A 838 -7.22 11.45 -11.75
N THR A 839 -7.88 12.60 -11.81
CA THR A 839 -7.22 13.91 -11.95
C THR A 839 -7.05 14.66 -10.63
N GLN A 840 -7.86 14.33 -9.62
CA GLN A 840 -7.73 14.90 -8.27
C GLN A 840 -8.22 13.91 -7.21
N ARG A 841 -7.51 13.85 -6.08
CA ARG A 841 -7.95 13.20 -4.83
C ARG A 841 -7.96 14.22 -3.70
N VAL A 842 -9.01 14.21 -2.89
CA VAL A 842 -9.06 14.96 -1.63
C VAL A 842 -9.32 13.97 -0.51
N GLU A 843 -8.48 13.95 0.52
CA GLU A 843 -8.73 13.20 1.74
C GLU A 843 -8.95 14.16 2.91
N LEU A 844 -10.01 13.91 3.66
CA LEU A 844 -10.29 14.52 4.95
C LEU A 844 -9.93 13.51 6.03
N ASN A 845 -8.97 13.83 6.89
CA ASN A 845 -8.65 13.05 8.08
C ASN A 845 -8.77 13.93 9.32
N ASN A 846 -9.69 13.59 10.24
CA ASN A 846 -9.94 14.33 11.49
C ASN A 846 -10.15 15.85 11.31
N GLY A 847 -10.75 16.27 10.18
CA GLY A 847 -11.01 17.67 9.85
C GLY A 847 -9.94 18.38 9.02
N VAL A 848 -8.80 17.72 8.73
CA VAL A 848 -7.73 18.27 7.87
C VAL A 848 -7.89 17.74 6.45
N ASN A 849 -7.91 18.64 5.46
CA ASN A 849 -7.95 18.30 4.03
C ASN A 849 -6.54 18.22 3.45
N SER A 850 -6.23 17.09 2.82
CA SER A 850 -5.08 16.90 1.93
C SER A 850 -5.58 16.75 0.49
N THR A 851 -5.00 17.50 -0.46
CA THR A 851 -5.40 17.45 -1.87
C THR A 851 -4.20 17.09 -2.75
N TRP A 852 -4.37 16.06 -3.57
CA TRP A 852 -3.44 15.67 -4.63
C TRP A 852 -4.06 15.94 -5.98
N LYS A 853 -3.24 16.34 -6.95
CA LYS A 853 -3.63 16.49 -8.36
C LYS A 853 -2.69 15.68 -9.25
N TYR A 854 -3.23 15.14 -10.33
CA TYR A 854 -2.52 14.30 -11.28
C TYR A 854 -2.78 14.79 -12.69
N GLN A 855 -1.70 15.04 -13.44
CA GLN A 855 -1.73 15.31 -14.87
C GLN A 855 -0.91 14.22 -15.56
N TYR A 856 -1.46 13.64 -16.62
CA TYR A 856 -0.85 12.55 -17.38
C TYR A 856 -0.45 13.04 -18.77
N TYR A 857 0.53 12.39 -19.39
CA TYR A 857 0.90 12.65 -20.79
C TYR A 857 1.12 11.36 -21.58
N LEU A 858 0.73 11.39 -22.85
CA LEU A 858 0.83 10.29 -23.82
C LEU A 858 2.25 10.18 -24.40
N ASN A 859 2.63 8.99 -24.88
CA ASN A 859 3.92 8.84 -25.57
C ASN A 859 3.85 9.32 -27.02
N GLY A 860 4.96 9.86 -27.54
CA GLY A 860 5.13 10.13 -28.95
C GLY A 860 5.50 8.85 -29.70
N LEU A 861 4.62 8.38 -30.59
CA LEU A 861 4.79 7.08 -31.26
C LEU A 861 5.97 7.11 -32.24
N SER A 862 6.96 6.24 -32.00
CA SER A 862 8.06 5.99 -32.94
C SER A 862 7.62 5.04 -34.06
N SER A 863 6.79 4.05 -33.73
CA SER A 863 6.20 3.06 -34.64
C SER A 863 4.74 3.39 -34.91
N LYS A 864 4.50 4.16 -35.97
CA LYS A 864 3.18 4.76 -36.25
C LYS A 864 2.29 3.78 -37.04
N PRO A 865 1.08 3.43 -36.56
CA PRO A 865 0.18 2.56 -37.32
C PRO A 865 -0.31 3.21 -38.63
N CYS A 866 -0.42 4.55 -38.65
CA CYS A 866 -0.85 5.34 -39.81
C CYS A 866 0.02 6.59 -40.04
N ALA A 867 -0.09 7.21 -41.23
CA ALA A 867 0.75 8.35 -41.61
C ALA A 867 0.49 9.64 -40.78
N THR A 868 -0.74 9.83 -40.29
CA THR A 868 -1.13 10.94 -39.40
C THR A 868 -0.95 10.59 -37.92
N CYS A 869 -0.66 9.34 -37.58
CA CYS A 869 -0.61 8.88 -36.20
C CYS A 869 0.63 9.45 -35.49
N ALA A 870 0.47 9.97 -34.28
CA ALA A 870 1.47 10.78 -33.58
C ALA A 870 1.63 10.43 -32.09
N TRP A 871 0.53 10.18 -31.38
CA TRP A 871 0.53 9.95 -29.93
C TRP A 871 -0.24 8.66 -29.59
N GLY A 872 0.01 8.11 -28.41
CA GLY A 872 -0.73 6.96 -27.90
C GLY A 872 -0.14 6.38 -26.61
N ASN A 873 -0.82 5.36 -26.08
CA ASN A 873 -0.47 4.63 -24.86
C ASN A 873 -0.69 3.10 -24.99
N THR A 874 -1.00 2.61 -26.18
CA THR A 874 -1.21 1.19 -26.51
C THR A 874 -0.10 0.62 -27.39
N TRP A 875 0.24 -0.64 -27.15
CA TRP A 875 1.11 -1.46 -28.00
C TRP A 875 0.25 -2.53 -28.69
N GLY A 876 0.65 -2.94 -29.89
CA GLY A 876 -0.13 -3.90 -30.66
C GLY A 876 0.54 -4.34 -31.96
N ASN A 877 -0.16 -5.20 -32.68
CA ASN A 877 0.28 -5.79 -33.93
C ASN A 877 -0.21 -4.95 -35.12
N GLN A 878 0.70 -4.48 -35.98
CA GLN A 878 0.30 -3.67 -37.15
C GLN A 878 -0.18 -4.53 -38.33
N ASN A 879 -0.06 -5.87 -38.26
CA ASN A 879 0.10 -6.67 -39.48
C ASN A 879 -1.20 -7.13 -40.15
N ASP A 880 -2.16 -7.58 -39.35
CA ASP A 880 -3.30 -8.41 -39.73
C ASP A 880 -4.48 -7.56 -40.20
N VAL A 881 -4.63 -6.38 -39.60
CA VAL A 881 -5.68 -5.40 -39.87
C VAL A 881 -7.04 -6.09 -39.90
N ASP A 882 -7.37 -6.82 -38.84
CA ASP A 882 -8.51 -7.72 -38.78
C ASP A 882 -9.70 -7.11 -38.01
N ALA A 883 -10.63 -7.94 -37.52
CA ALA A 883 -11.72 -7.49 -36.67
C ALA A 883 -11.36 -7.52 -35.17
N ALA A 884 -10.19 -8.04 -34.82
CA ALA A 884 -9.57 -8.00 -33.51
C ALA A 884 -8.61 -6.81 -33.35
N ASP A 885 -8.46 -5.92 -34.33
CA ASP A 885 -7.91 -4.55 -34.14
C ASP A 885 -8.57 -3.81 -32.94
N TYR A 886 -9.82 -4.17 -32.60
CA TYR A 886 -10.58 -3.68 -31.44
C TYR A 886 -10.19 -4.36 -30.09
N TYR A 887 -9.51 -5.52 -30.12
CA TYR A 887 -9.13 -6.34 -28.97
C TYR A 887 -7.60 -6.54 -28.78
N ASN A 888 -6.78 -6.35 -29.83
CA ASN A 888 -5.33 -6.57 -29.84
C ASN A 888 -4.51 -5.36 -29.34
N GLY A 889 -5.11 -4.16 -29.29
CA GLY A 889 -4.50 -2.96 -28.72
C GLY A 889 -4.36 -3.04 -27.21
N GLN A 890 -3.18 -3.38 -26.71
CA GLN A 890 -2.90 -3.53 -25.29
C GLN A 890 -2.45 -2.19 -24.68
N PHE A 891 -3.19 -1.67 -23.70
CA PHE A 891 -2.73 -0.52 -22.92
C PHE A 891 -1.44 -0.84 -22.18
N THR A 892 -0.44 0.03 -22.30
CA THR A 892 0.88 -0.11 -21.66
C THR A 892 1.00 0.85 -20.47
N SER A 893 1.09 2.14 -20.74
CA SER A 893 1.16 3.20 -19.73
C SER A 893 1.04 4.59 -20.37
N TYR A 894 0.73 5.59 -19.54
CA TYR A 894 1.12 6.98 -19.81
C TYR A 894 2.63 7.15 -19.62
N ALA A 895 3.28 7.92 -20.50
CA ALA A 895 4.73 8.09 -20.52
C ALA A 895 5.25 9.02 -19.42
N GLU A 896 4.43 9.99 -18.99
CA GLU A 896 4.77 10.94 -17.93
C GLU A 896 3.54 11.21 -17.05
N THR A 897 3.77 11.39 -15.75
CA THR A 897 2.74 11.82 -14.80
C THR A 897 3.29 12.82 -13.79
N VAL A 898 2.66 13.99 -13.74
CA VAL A 898 2.95 15.06 -12.79
C VAL A 898 1.98 14.98 -11.63
N VAL A 899 2.52 14.79 -10.43
CA VAL A 899 1.80 14.80 -9.16
C VAL A 899 2.02 16.13 -8.48
N THR A 900 0.94 16.81 -8.05
CA THR A 900 1.01 17.92 -7.10
C THR A 900 0.54 17.43 -5.74
N ASN A 901 1.36 17.61 -4.71
CA ASN A 901 1.10 17.16 -3.35
C ASN A 901 0.37 18.22 -2.50
N PRO A 902 -0.22 17.85 -1.34
CA PRO A 902 -0.94 18.77 -0.46
C PRO A 902 -0.10 19.93 0.09
N ASP A 903 1.22 19.73 0.17
CA ASP A 903 2.23 20.70 0.58
C ASP A 903 2.66 21.65 -0.55
N SER A 904 2.07 21.53 -1.74
CA SER A 904 2.47 22.21 -2.99
C SER A 904 3.85 21.81 -3.53
N THR A 905 4.50 20.76 -3.00
CA THR A 905 5.59 20.08 -3.72
C THR A 905 5.04 19.36 -4.95
N SER A 906 5.90 19.04 -5.90
CA SER A 906 5.49 18.28 -7.09
C SER A 906 6.51 17.20 -7.45
N GLN A 907 6.02 16.13 -8.08
CA GLN A 907 6.84 15.04 -8.56
C GLN A 907 6.50 14.77 -10.03
N ILE A 908 7.51 14.62 -10.88
CA ILE A 908 7.34 14.19 -12.27
C ILE A 908 7.86 12.77 -12.39
N ASN A 909 7.03 11.87 -12.91
CA ASN A 909 7.33 10.45 -13.02
C ASN A 909 7.27 10.06 -14.49
N TYR A 910 8.40 9.60 -15.03
CA TYR A 910 8.55 9.10 -16.40
C TYR A 910 8.53 7.58 -16.40
N PHE A 911 7.68 6.98 -17.23
CA PHE A 911 7.49 5.54 -17.31
C PHE A 911 7.93 4.98 -18.66
N ALA A 912 8.33 3.71 -18.67
CA ALA A 912 8.36 2.93 -19.90
C ALA A 912 6.93 2.79 -20.44
N SER A 913 6.74 3.01 -21.74
CA SER A 913 5.45 3.20 -22.41
C SER A 913 5.53 2.72 -23.86
N THR A 914 4.41 2.65 -24.56
CA THR A 914 4.37 2.08 -25.91
C THR A 914 5.28 2.80 -26.91
N PRO A 915 6.13 2.08 -27.67
CA PRO A 915 6.72 2.61 -28.90
C PRO A 915 5.72 2.73 -30.06
N GLY A 916 4.55 2.10 -29.95
CA GLY A 916 3.47 2.04 -30.93
C GLY A 916 3.21 0.62 -31.43
N TRP A 917 2.80 0.51 -32.69
CA TRP A 917 2.32 -0.73 -33.30
C TRP A 917 3.29 -1.20 -34.39
N GLY A 918 3.51 -2.51 -34.52
CA GLY A 918 4.43 -3.06 -35.54
C GLY A 918 4.50 -4.59 -35.58
N LEU A 919 5.59 -5.11 -36.13
CA LEU A 919 5.96 -6.53 -36.21
C LEU A 919 7.04 -6.86 -35.17
N ALA A 920 7.10 -8.12 -34.72
CA ALA A 920 8.18 -8.59 -33.85
C ALA A 920 9.57 -8.49 -34.51
N THR A 921 9.66 -8.77 -35.80
CA THR A 921 10.91 -8.68 -36.58
C THR A 921 10.65 -8.24 -38.02
N SER A 922 11.67 -7.71 -38.70
CA SER A 922 11.61 -7.37 -40.13
C SER A 922 11.55 -8.59 -41.07
N GLY A 923 11.65 -9.82 -40.54
CA GLY A 923 11.50 -11.05 -41.33
C GLY A 923 10.05 -11.53 -41.48
N ILE A 924 9.12 -11.00 -40.68
CA ILE A 924 7.70 -11.34 -40.73
C ILE A 924 7.06 -10.62 -41.92
N THR A 925 6.13 -11.28 -42.62
CA THR A 925 5.49 -10.69 -43.80
C THR A 925 4.53 -9.58 -43.40
N CYS A 926 4.75 -8.37 -43.91
CA CYS A 926 3.83 -7.24 -43.77
C CYS A 926 2.60 -7.40 -44.69
N TYR A 927 1.39 -7.57 -44.15
CA TYR A 927 0.14 -7.68 -44.92
C TYR A 927 -0.60 -6.34 -45.09
N VAL A 928 -0.16 -5.27 -44.42
CA VAL A 928 -0.72 -3.91 -44.54
C VAL A 928 -0.67 -3.41 -45.99
N PRO A 929 -1.79 -2.86 -46.54
CA PRO A 929 -1.80 -2.26 -47.87
C PRO A 929 -0.75 -1.15 -48.02
N GLY A 930 0.25 -1.39 -48.87
CA GLY A 930 1.38 -0.48 -49.09
C GLY A 930 2.74 -1.00 -48.56
N GLY A 931 2.74 -2.07 -47.77
CA GLY A 931 3.93 -2.89 -47.48
C GLY A 931 4.96 -2.31 -46.50
N ASN A 932 4.60 -1.27 -45.73
CA ASN A 932 5.48 -0.63 -44.75
C ASN A 932 4.95 -0.83 -43.31
N CYS A 933 5.30 -1.96 -42.70
CA CYS A 933 5.08 -2.20 -41.26
C CYS A 933 6.33 -1.77 -40.47
N ASN A 934 6.15 -1.22 -39.27
CA ASN A 934 7.26 -0.94 -38.36
C ASN A 934 7.75 -2.23 -37.67
N VAL A 935 8.92 -2.19 -37.05
CA VAL A 935 9.42 -3.29 -36.19
C VAL A 935 9.38 -2.82 -34.74
N THR A 936 8.55 -3.47 -33.94
CA THR A 936 8.09 -2.99 -32.63
C THR A 936 7.89 -4.15 -31.63
N PRO A 937 8.89 -5.04 -31.45
CA PRO A 937 8.76 -6.23 -30.61
C PRO A 937 8.47 -5.90 -29.15
N TYR A 938 7.74 -6.82 -28.51
CA TYR A 938 7.48 -6.79 -27.06
C TYR A 938 8.77 -6.72 -26.24
N TRP A 939 9.82 -7.47 -26.59
CA TRP A 939 11.08 -7.55 -25.83
C TRP A 939 11.99 -6.31 -25.90
N ASN A 940 11.55 -5.21 -26.51
CA ASN A 940 12.19 -3.91 -26.30
C ASN A 940 11.93 -3.43 -24.86
N GLU A 941 12.82 -2.59 -24.31
CA GLU A 941 12.68 -2.05 -22.94
C GLU A 941 11.33 -1.35 -22.73
N ASP A 942 10.97 -0.43 -23.63
CA ASP A 942 9.77 0.40 -23.49
C ASP A 942 8.43 -0.38 -23.39
N PRO A 943 8.13 -1.38 -24.25
CA PRO A 943 6.92 -2.20 -24.09
C PRO A 943 7.01 -3.29 -22.99
N ALA A 944 8.12 -4.03 -22.83
CA ALA A 944 8.17 -5.10 -21.82
C ALA A 944 8.49 -4.61 -20.39
N ALA A 945 9.01 -3.40 -20.22
CA ALA A 945 9.05 -2.71 -18.93
C ALA A 945 7.86 -1.75 -18.73
N ALA A 946 6.82 -1.81 -19.58
CA ALA A 946 5.68 -0.89 -19.55
C ALA A 946 5.14 -0.64 -18.13
N GLY A 947 4.88 0.64 -17.84
CA GLY A 947 4.36 1.10 -16.56
C GLY A 947 5.41 1.15 -15.43
N ARG A 948 6.64 0.68 -15.65
CA ARG A 948 7.75 0.81 -14.71
C ARG A 948 8.42 2.18 -14.82
N LEU A 949 8.86 2.70 -13.68
CA LEU A 949 9.42 4.05 -13.52
C LEU A 949 10.85 4.12 -14.10
N LYS A 950 11.06 4.87 -15.18
CA LYS A 950 12.40 5.15 -15.75
C LYS A 950 13.09 6.31 -15.05
N THR A 951 12.35 7.35 -14.68
CA THR A 951 12.91 8.52 -13.97
C THR A 951 11.84 9.17 -13.09
N GLN A 952 12.21 9.57 -11.88
CA GLN A 952 11.40 10.40 -10.99
C GLN A 952 12.17 11.66 -10.63
N GLU A 953 11.51 12.80 -10.75
CA GLU A 953 12.04 14.12 -10.39
C GLU A 953 11.19 14.72 -9.27
N ASN A 954 11.80 15.05 -8.13
CA ASN A 954 11.13 15.65 -6.98
C ASN A 954 11.44 17.15 -6.91
N PHE A 955 10.40 17.98 -6.81
CA PHE A 955 10.50 19.44 -6.75
C PHE A 955 9.92 19.98 -5.44
N ASN A 956 10.57 21.00 -4.88
CA ASN A 956 10.01 21.72 -3.73
C ASN A 956 8.86 22.66 -4.14
N ALA A 957 8.17 23.26 -3.17
CA ALA A 957 7.03 24.16 -3.41
C ALA A 957 7.36 25.46 -4.16
N SER A 958 8.64 25.77 -4.42
CA SER A 958 9.07 26.87 -5.29
C SER A 958 9.33 26.45 -6.75
N GLY A 959 9.19 25.16 -7.07
CA GLY A 959 9.48 24.59 -8.38
C GLY A 959 10.97 24.31 -8.63
N ALA A 960 11.81 24.31 -7.60
CA ALA A 960 13.21 23.92 -7.72
C ALA A 960 13.38 22.40 -7.57
N LEU A 961 14.16 21.80 -8.48
CA LEU A 961 14.48 20.38 -8.49
C LEU A 961 15.37 20.01 -7.30
N MET A 962 14.89 19.08 -6.47
CA MET A 962 15.56 18.64 -5.24
C MET A 962 16.30 17.31 -5.44
N GLN A 963 15.67 16.36 -6.15
CA GLN A 963 16.19 15.01 -6.35
C GLN A 963 15.77 14.46 -7.71
N VAL A 964 16.65 13.68 -8.33
CA VAL A 964 16.33 12.83 -9.49
C VAL A 964 16.71 11.39 -9.17
N THR A 965 15.81 10.44 -9.42
CA THR A 965 16.11 9.00 -9.39
C THR A 965 15.87 8.42 -10.78
N GLN A 966 16.83 7.68 -11.33
CA GLN A 966 16.79 7.07 -12.66
C GLN A 966 16.99 5.57 -12.55
N ASN A 967 16.17 4.77 -13.22
CA ASN A 967 16.29 3.31 -13.29
C ASN A 967 16.64 2.89 -14.72
N GLN A 968 17.54 1.91 -14.84
CA GLN A 968 17.87 1.24 -16.10
C GLN A 968 17.41 -0.21 -16.02
N TYR A 969 16.73 -0.69 -17.07
CA TYR A 969 16.19 -2.04 -17.14
C TYR A 969 16.97 -2.93 -18.10
N THR A 970 17.16 -4.18 -17.73
CA THR A 970 17.61 -5.25 -18.63
C THR A 970 16.43 -6.14 -18.98
N MET A 971 16.26 -6.45 -20.27
CA MET A 971 15.21 -7.33 -20.77
C MET A 971 15.78 -8.71 -21.12
N ASN A 972 15.58 -9.71 -20.25
CA ASN A 972 15.98 -11.09 -20.54
C ASN A 972 14.80 -11.85 -21.16
N CYS A 973 14.86 -12.11 -22.47
CA CYS A 973 13.76 -12.71 -23.24
C CYS A 973 14.28 -13.80 -24.20
N PRO A 974 13.97 -15.09 -23.99
CA PRO A 974 13.35 -15.65 -22.79
C PRO A 974 14.28 -15.55 -21.56
N PRO A 975 13.77 -15.77 -20.33
CA PRO A 975 14.60 -15.82 -19.13
C PRO A 975 15.67 -16.90 -19.23
N ALA A 976 16.78 -16.74 -18.50
CA ALA A 976 17.88 -17.70 -18.58
C ALA A 976 17.42 -19.10 -18.10
N GLY A 977 17.76 -20.13 -18.88
CA GLY A 977 17.32 -21.51 -18.64
C GLY A 977 15.91 -21.85 -19.15
N VAL A 978 15.16 -20.89 -19.71
CA VAL A 978 13.85 -21.13 -20.36
C VAL A 978 14.04 -21.45 -21.83
N ALA A 979 13.42 -22.54 -22.31
CA ALA A 979 13.36 -22.86 -23.72
C ALA A 979 12.27 -22.04 -24.43
N GLY A 980 12.53 -21.61 -25.66
CA GLY A 980 11.51 -20.97 -26.49
C GLY A 980 10.40 -21.93 -26.93
N SER A 981 9.29 -21.36 -27.40
CA SER A 981 8.08 -22.08 -27.79
C SER A 981 8.37 -23.19 -28.80
N GLN A 982 7.94 -24.41 -28.46
CA GLN A 982 7.94 -25.53 -29.39
C GLN A 982 6.96 -25.27 -30.55
N ASN A 983 7.21 -25.94 -31.67
CA ASN A 983 6.46 -25.83 -32.93
C ASN A 983 6.41 -24.45 -33.62
N ALA A 984 7.02 -23.40 -33.08
CA ALA A 984 7.17 -22.11 -33.75
C ALA A 984 7.92 -22.25 -35.09
N ALA A 985 7.37 -21.66 -36.15
CA ALA A 985 7.84 -21.82 -37.54
C ALA A 985 8.93 -20.81 -37.93
N GLY A 986 8.99 -19.67 -37.24
CA GLY A 986 9.82 -18.53 -37.59
C GLY A 986 9.28 -17.72 -38.79
N ALA A 987 10.11 -16.79 -39.24
CA ALA A 987 9.83 -15.97 -40.42
C ALA A 987 9.47 -16.86 -41.64
N PRO A 988 8.37 -16.57 -42.36
CA PRO A 988 7.63 -15.31 -42.37
C PRO A 988 6.46 -15.16 -41.36
N TYR A 989 6.19 -16.15 -40.51
CA TYR A 989 4.91 -16.26 -39.80
C TYR A 989 4.94 -15.84 -38.32
N ASP A 990 6.05 -16.09 -37.62
CA ASP A 990 6.17 -15.87 -36.17
C ASP A 990 7.64 -15.52 -35.80
N PRO A 991 7.96 -15.10 -34.55
CA PRO A 991 9.33 -14.70 -34.21
C PRO A 991 10.31 -15.89 -34.05
N GLY A 992 9.84 -17.13 -34.16
CA GLY A 992 10.63 -18.36 -34.10
C GLY A 992 10.84 -18.90 -32.68
N ASN A 993 11.35 -20.13 -32.62
CA ASN A 993 11.57 -20.89 -31.38
C ASN A 993 12.69 -20.35 -30.46
N HIS A 994 13.19 -19.16 -30.72
CA HIS A 994 14.14 -18.46 -29.84
C HIS A 994 13.44 -17.74 -28.68
N TYR A 995 12.12 -17.52 -28.76
CA TYR A 995 11.30 -16.86 -27.74
C TYR A 995 10.23 -17.81 -27.22
N LEU A 996 9.77 -17.61 -25.98
CA LEU A 996 8.57 -18.24 -25.42
C LEU A 996 7.44 -17.20 -25.45
N PHE A 997 6.39 -17.43 -26.23
CA PHE A 997 5.45 -16.37 -26.63
C PHE A 997 3.99 -16.82 -26.79
N SER A 998 3.07 -15.86 -26.66
CA SER A 998 1.61 -16.07 -26.77
C SER A 998 1.15 -16.26 -28.21
N GLU A 999 0.11 -17.07 -28.40
CA GLU A 999 -0.47 -17.25 -29.73
C GLU A 999 -1.25 -16.04 -30.22
N LEU A 1000 -1.87 -15.23 -29.35
CA LEU A 1000 -2.88 -14.21 -29.71
C LEU A 1000 -2.43 -13.17 -30.74
N ASP A 1001 -1.13 -12.92 -30.86
CA ASP A 1001 -0.55 -11.93 -31.77
C ASP A 1001 0.68 -12.52 -32.49
N LYS A 1002 0.53 -13.62 -33.24
CA LYS A 1002 1.69 -14.37 -33.80
C LYS A 1002 2.73 -13.51 -34.55
N ASN A 1003 2.33 -12.37 -35.13
CA ASN A 1003 3.22 -11.46 -35.83
C ASN A 1003 3.89 -10.39 -34.94
N ASN A 1004 3.34 -10.10 -33.76
CA ASN A 1004 3.94 -9.25 -32.72
C ASN A 1004 3.55 -9.71 -31.31
N PRO A 1005 4.01 -10.88 -30.83
CA PRO A 1005 3.40 -11.52 -29.67
C PRO A 1005 3.93 -10.97 -28.35
N VAL A 1006 3.12 -11.08 -27.31
CA VAL A 1006 3.59 -11.01 -25.91
C VAL A 1006 4.59 -12.13 -25.68
N VAL A 1007 5.75 -11.80 -25.13
CA VAL A 1007 6.87 -12.73 -24.89
C VAL A 1007 7.14 -12.84 -23.40
N VAL A 1008 7.44 -14.05 -22.93
CA VAL A 1008 7.98 -14.29 -21.58
C VAL A 1008 9.33 -13.59 -21.51
N CYS A 1009 9.34 -12.51 -20.74
CA CYS A 1009 10.45 -11.61 -20.55
C CYS A 1009 10.60 -11.33 -19.06
N ASP A 1010 11.83 -11.10 -18.65
CA ASP A 1010 12.16 -10.74 -17.29
C ASP A 1010 12.76 -9.31 -17.23
N PRO A 1011 11.91 -8.29 -17.01
CA PRO A 1011 12.32 -6.89 -16.87
C PRO A 1011 12.92 -6.62 -15.48
N ARG A 1012 14.25 -6.51 -15.40
CA ARG A 1012 14.98 -6.29 -14.12
C ARG A 1012 15.68 -4.96 -14.06
N ILE A 1013 15.71 -4.32 -12.88
CA ILE A 1013 16.54 -3.13 -12.66
C ILE A 1013 17.99 -3.57 -12.59
N SER A 1014 18.83 -3.13 -13.52
CA SER A 1014 20.28 -3.41 -13.51
C SER A 1014 21.10 -2.28 -12.92
N GLN A 1015 20.60 -1.05 -12.96
CA GLN A 1015 21.19 0.12 -12.29
C GLN A 1015 20.09 1.10 -11.84
N GLN A 1016 20.24 1.64 -10.64
CA GLN A 1016 19.50 2.80 -10.14
C GLN A 1016 20.49 3.90 -9.74
N ASP A 1017 20.33 5.08 -10.33
CA ASP A 1017 21.06 6.30 -9.97
C ASP A 1017 20.14 7.26 -9.23
N THR A 1018 20.56 7.79 -8.09
CA THR A 1018 19.86 8.85 -7.35
C THR A 1018 20.78 10.04 -7.16
N TYR A 1019 20.34 11.22 -7.56
CA TYR A 1019 21.04 12.49 -7.51
C TYR A 1019 20.31 13.47 -6.59
N GLN A 1020 21.02 14.09 -5.64
CA GLN A 1020 20.50 15.21 -4.84
C GLN A 1020 20.99 16.53 -5.45
N VAL A 1021 20.05 17.35 -5.93
CA VAL A 1021 20.27 18.46 -6.88
C VAL A 1021 20.06 19.85 -6.23
N ASP A 1022 19.72 19.90 -4.94
CA ASP A 1022 19.52 21.16 -4.21
C ASP A 1022 20.72 22.12 -4.35
N GLY A 1023 20.42 23.40 -4.59
CA GLY A 1023 21.42 24.45 -4.83
C GLY A 1023 22.11 24.46 -6.21
N VAL A 1024 21.73 23.58 -7.14
CA VAL A 1024 22.27 23.56 -8.52
C VAL A 1024 21.43 24.44 -9.45
N THR A 1025 22.08 25.39 -10.12
CA THR A 1025 21.40 26.38 -11.00
C THR A 1025 21.27 25.94 -12.46
N ASN A 1026 21.78 24.76 -12.82
CA ASN A 1026 21.71 24.21 -14.17
C ASN A 1026 21.08 22.81 -14.16
N PHE A 1027 19.76 22.76 -14.22
CA PHE A 1027 18.98 21.51 -14.24
C PHE A 1027 19.26 20.62 -15.47
N ALA A 1028 19.85 21.16 -16.55
CA ALA A 1028 20.26 20.37 -17.71
C ALA A 1028 21.68 19.79 -17.62
N GLY A 1029 22.38 19.99 -16.49
CA GLY A 1029 23.78 19.59 -16.32
C GLY A 1029 24.17 19.14 -14.91
N TYR A 1030 23.21 18.82 -14.04
CA TYR A 1030 23.47 18.44 -12.65
C TYR A 1030 24.39 17.21 -12.53
N GLN A 1031 24.30 16.24 -13.46
CA GLN A 1031 25.17 15.05 -13.50
C GLN A 1031 26.67 15.37 -13.59
N GLY A 1032 27.05 16.59 -14.01
CA GLY A 1032 28.44 17.05 -14.09
C GLY A 1032 28.84 18.06 -12.99
N ASP A 1033 27.94 18.43 -12.08
CA ASP A 1033 28.22 19.39 -11.00
C ASP A 1033 28.74 18.66 -9.76
N ALA A 1034 29.97 18.99 -9.34
CA ALA A 1034 30.63 18.34 -8.21
C ALA A 1034 29.97 18.58 -6.83
N ARG A 1035 28.91 19.39 -6.77
CA ARG A 1035 28.07 19.59 -5.57
C ARG A 1035 26.93 18.59 -5.46
N VAL A 1036 26.56 17.91 -6.56
CA VAL A 1036 25.51 16.89 -6.58
C VAL A 1036 26.04 15.64 -5.90
N VAL A 1037 25.42 15.27 -4.79
CA VAL A 1037 25.62 13.94 -4.21
C VAL A 1037 24.87 12.95 -5.09
N HIS A 1038 25.54 11.89 -5.54
CA HIS A 1038 24.90 10.79 -6.25
C HIS A 1038 25.22 9.44 -5.62
N LYS A 1039 24.20 8.58 -5.61
CA LYS A 1039 24.25 7.17 -5.25
C LYS A 1039 23.89 6.35 -6.47
N THR A 1040 24.78 5.46 -6.88
CA THR A 1040 24.56 4.50 -7.96
C THR A 1040 24.54 3.10 -7.35
N VAL A 1041 23.40 2.42 -7.44
CA VAL A 1041 23.22 1.02 -7.06
C VAL A 1041 23.19 0.20 -8.33
N LYS A 1042 24.05 -0.81 -8.44
CA LYS A 1042 24.01 -1.81 -9.51
C LYS A 1042 23.60 -3.15 -8.94
N THR A 1043 22.72 -3.83 -9.66
CA THR A 1043 22.14 -5.10 -9.25
C THR A 1043 22.46 -6.16 -10.30
N SER A 1044 23.11 -7.23 -9.87
CA SER A 1044 23.10 -8.50 -10.62
C SER A 1044 22.23 -9.52 -9.90
N TYR A 1045 21.84 -10.53 -10.66
CA TYR A 1045 20.93 -11.57 -10.25
C TYR A 1045 21.60 -12.93 -10.43
N ASP A 1046 21.13 -13.96 -9.73
CA ASP A 1046 21.74 -15.28 -9.85
C ASP A 1046 21.62 -15.85 -11.26
N GLY A 1047 22.70 -16.51 -11.71
CA GLY A 1047 22.74 -17.22 -12.98
C GLY A 1047 23.23 -18.65 -12.83
N ASP A 1048 23.59 -19.05 -11.60
CA ASP A 1048 24.11 -20.36 -11.26
C ASP A 1048 23.37 -20.95 -10.05
N ASN A 1049 22.48 -21.91 -10.32
CA ASN A 1049 21.81 -22.72 -9.30
C ASN A 1049 22.77 -23.76 -8.66
N GLN A 1050 24.01 -23.34 -8.38
CA GLN A 1050 25.09 -24.05 -7.67
C GLN A 1050 25.25 -25.55 -8.01
N GLY A 1051 24.97 -25.93 -9.27
CA GLY A 1051 25.09 -27.28 -9.80
C GLY A 1051 23.79 -28.07 -10.03
N VAL A 1052 22.61 -27.49 -9.78
CA VAL A 1052 21.30 -28.17 -9.94
C VAL A 1052 20.63 -27.86 -11.28
N SER A 1053 20.70 -26.61 -11.78
CA SER A 1053 20.10 -26.19 -13.05
C SER A 1053 20.82 -24.97 -13.65
N GLY A 1054 20.49 -24.62 -14.90
CA GLY A 1054 20.92 -23.38 -15.58
C GLY A 1054 19.81 -22.33 -15.68
N TYR A 1055 18.81 -22.41 -14.79
CA TYR A 1055 17.70 -21.46 -14.68
C TYR A 1055 18.02 -20.38 -13.63
N ASP A 1056 17.67 -19.15 -13.97
CA ASP A 1056 17.80 -17.94 -13.14
C ASP A 1056 16.47 -17.69 -12.42
N TYR A 1057 16.49 -17.62 -11.08
CA TYR A 1057 15.28 -17.56 -10.25
C TYR A 1057 14.85 -16.14 -9.85
N GLY A 1058 15.50 -15.10 -10.38
CA GLY A 1058 15.20 -13.70 -10.00
C GLY A 1058 15.82 -13.27 -8.68
N ASN A 1059 16.56 -14.17 -8.03
CA ASN A 1059 17.30 -13.91 -6.80
C ASN A 1059 18.37 -12.82 -7.02
N VAL A 1060 18.53 -11.91 -6.06
CA VAL A 1060 19.52 -10.82 -6.15
C VAL A 1060 20.86 -11.27 -5.61
N ASP A 1061 21.76 -11.68 -6.51
CA ASP A 1061 23.12 -12.13 -6.18
C ASP A 1061 24.00 -10.97 -5.67
N THR A 1062 24.24 -9.93 -6.48
CA THR A 1062 25.14 -8.82 -6.09
C THR A 1062 24.44 -7.47 -6.10
N VAL A 1063 24.65 -6.69 -5.03
CA VAL A 1063 24.31 -5.27 -4.94
C VAL A 1063 25.59 -4.47 -4.72
N ASP A 1064 26.06 -3.76 -5.76
CA ASP A 1064 27.20 -2.82 -5.69
C ASP A 1064 26.67 -1.40 -5.55
N THR A 1065 26.80 -0.82 -4.37
CA THR A 1065 26.41 0.56 -4.05
C THR A 1065 27.63 1.46 -4.04
N THR A 1066 27.60 2.50 -4.87
CA THR A 1066 28.69 3.48 -5.00
C THR A 1066 28.16 4.89 -4.74
N THR A 1067 28.90 5.70 -3.98
CA THR A 1067 28.53 7.11 -3.74
C THR A 1067 29.74 8.03 -3.86
N ASN A 1068 29.53 9.22 -4.43
CA ASN A 1068 30.63 10.15 -4.73
C ASN A 1068 31.07 11.01 -3.52
N ASP A 1069 30.19 11.22 -2.56
CA ASP A 1069 30.36 12.03 -1.35
C ASP A 1069 31.44 11.49 -0.39
N VAL A 1070 31.56 10.16 -0.28
CA VAL A 1070 32.63 9.46 0.46
C VAL A 1070 33.89 9.20 -0.37
N GLY A 1071 34.00 9.85 -1.54
CA GLY A 1071 35.16 9.74 -2.43
C GLY A 1071 35.13 8.54 -3.38
N GLY A 1072 33.94 8.02 -3.72
CA GLY A 1072 33.80 6.87 -4.61
C GLY A 1072 34.06 5.54 -3.91
N GLN A 1073 33.64 5.40 -2.64
CA GLN A 1073 33.64 4.07 -2.01
C GLN A 1073 32.57 3.21 -2.65
N HIS A 1074 32.87 1.92 -2.74
CA HIS A 1074 31.97 0.87 -3.18
C HIS A 1074 31.66 0.00 -1.95
N PHE A 1075 30.38 -0.15 -1.62
CA PHE A 1075 29.90 -1.19 -0.71
C PHE A 1075 29.22 -2.27 -1.54
N VAL A 1076 29.78 -3.48 -1.51
CA VAL A 1076 29.29 -4.61 -2.29
C VAL A 1076 28.75 -5.68 -1.34
N GLN A 1077 27.47 -6.01 -1.51
CA GLN A 1077 26.84 -7.16 -0.86
C GLN A 1077 26.70 -8.27 -1.89
N ASN A 1078 27.35 -9.41 -1.66
CA ASN A 1078 27.19 -10.63 -2.47
C ASN A 1078 26.37 -11.65 -1.66
N THR A 1079 25.34 -12.22 -2.28
CA THR A 1079 24.37 -13.12 -1.66
C THR A 1079 24.31 -14.42 -2.45
N THR A 1080 24.83 -15.50 -1.87
CA THR A 1080 24.82 -16.82 -2.53
C THR A 1080 23.59 -17.61 -2.10
N TYR A 1081 22.82 -18.05 -3.09
CA TYR A 1081 21.63 -18.88 -2.94
C TYR A 1081 21.97 -20.35 -3.23
N TYR A 1082 21.24 -21.27 -2.61
CA TYR A 1082 21.25 -22.69 -3.01
C TYR A 1082 19.80 -23.15 -3.20
N PRO A 1083 19.15 -22.78 -4.32
CA PRO A 1083 17.77 -23.14 -4.59
C PRO A 1083 17.51 -24.65 -4.51
N ASN A 1084 16.31 -25.02 -4.07
CA ASN A 1084 15.79 -26.38 -4.19
C ASN A 1084 14.54 -26.35 -5.06
N ASP A 1085 14.66 -26.81 -6.30
CA ASP A 1085 13.58 -26.82 -7.30
C ASP A 1085 12.99 -28.22 -7.54
N ASN A 1086 13.21 -29.15 -6.60
CA ASN A 1086 12.74 -30.52 -6.69
C ASN A 1086 11.22 -30.65 -6.45
N ILE A 1087 10.42 -30.25 -7.45
CA ILE A 1087 8.96 -30.38 -7.45
C ILE A 1087 8.48 -31.83 -7.27
N ASN A 1088 9.27 -32.84 -7.65
CA ASN A 1088 8.93 -34.26 -7.39
C ASN A 1088 9.12 -34.65 -5.91
N GLY A 1089 10.05 -34.00 -5.21
CA GLY A 1089 10.18 -34.02 -3.75
C GLY A 1089 9.32 -32.96 -3.05
N LEU A 1090 8.50 -32.24 -3.82
CA LEU A 1090 7.57 -31.19 -3.39
C LEU A 1090 8.25 -29.97 -2.75
N VAL A 1091 9.55 -29.78 -3.00
CA VAL A 1091 10.27 -28.59 -2.53
C VAL A 1091 10.43 -27.61 -3.69
N TYR A 1092 10.03 -26.37 -3.46
CA TYR A 1092 10.33 -25.25 -4.34
C TYR A 1092 10.70 -24.03 -3.48
N LEU A 1093 11.98 -23.89 -3.19
CA LEU A 1093 12.52 -22.88 -2.28
C LEU A 1093 13.73 -22.23 -2.95
N THR A 1094 13.55 -21.02 -3.49
CA THR A 1094 14.55 -20.42 -4.39
C THR A 1094 15.12 -19.11 -3.85
N ASP A 1095 14.30 -18.23 -3.28
CA ASP A 1095 14.72 -16.95 -2.68
C ASP A 1095 15.09 -17.10 -1.19
N LEU A 1096 15.95 -18.08 -0.89
CA LEU A 1096 16.49 -18.31 0.46
C LEU A 1096 18.03 -18.15 0.45
N PRO A 1097 18.56 -17.03 0.95
CA PRO A 1097 20.00 -16.76 0.92
C PRO A 1097 20.75 -17.68 1.89
N ALA A 1098 21.79 -18.38 1.43
CA ALA A 1098 22.60 -19.25 2.29
C ALA A 1098 23.84 -18.54 2.85
N PHE A 1099 24.45 -17.64 2.07
CA PHE A 1099 25.55 -16.79 2.51
C PHE A 1099 25.28 -15.35 2.11
N VAL A 1100 25.56 -14.42 3.02
CA VAL A 1100 25.58 -12.97 2.74
C VAL A 1100 26.96 -12.44 3.12
N ASN A 1101 27.67 -11.89 2.15
CA ASN A 1101 29.02 -11.36 2.28
C ASN A 1101 29.02 -9.86 2.01
N ASN A 1102 29.53 -9.06 2.96
CA ASN A 1102 29.69 -7.62 2.78
C ASN A 1102 31.18 -7.31 2.59
N GLN A 1103 31.53 -6.58 1.52
CA GLN A 1103 32.90 -6.22 1.16
C GLN A 1103 32.99 -4.81 0.54
N ASP A 1104 34.20 -4.27 0.43
CA ASP A 1104 34.46 -3.08 -0.40
C ASP A 1104 34.68 -3.45 -1.88
N GLY A 1105 34.71 -2.45 -2.76
CA GLY A 1105 35.02 -2.63 -4.19
C GLY A 1105 36.45 -3.07 -4.53
N ALA A 1106 37.33 -3.20 -3.53
CA ALA A 1106 38.64 -3.85 -3.67
C ALA A 1106 38.63 -5.34 -3.23
N GLY A 1107 37.49 -5.84 -2.74
CA GLY A 1107 37.32 -7.20 -2.23
C GLY A 1107 37.70 -7.38 -0.75
N THR A 1108 37.83 -6.30 0.02
CA THR A 1108 38.07 -6.37 1.46
C THR A 1108 36.77 -6.71 2.18
N PHE A 1109 36.69 -7.88 2.81
CA PHE A 1109 35.52 -8.29 3.58
C PHE A 1109 35.33 -7.45 4.86
N PHE A 1110 34.09 -7.16 5.20
CA PHE A 1110 33.68 -6.58 6.50
C PHE A 1110 33.00 -7.61 7.40
N GLY A 1111 32.24 -8.54 6.82
CA GLY A 1111 31.63 -9.66 7.54
C GLY A 1111 30.93 -10.64 6.61
N CYS A 1112 30.69 -11.85 7.12
CA CYS A 1112 29.82 -12.83 6.50
C CYS A 1112 28.76 -13.30 7.51
N SER A 1113 27.56 -13.61 7.03
CA SER A 1113 26.61 -14.48 7.73
C SER A 1113 26.26 -15.69 6.88
N ALA A 1114 26.19 -16.87 7.51
CA ALA A 1114 25.61 -18.07 6.93
C ALA A 1114 24.23 -18.36 7.55
N LEU A 1115 23.29 -18.79 6.72
CA LEU A 1115 21.94 -19.19 7.11
C LEU A 1115 21.76 -20.67 6.77
N VAL A 1116 21.26 -21.43 7.74
CA VAL A 1116 21.02 -22.88 7.64
C VAL A 1116 19.54 -23.12 7.86
N TYR A 1117 18.95 -23.94 7.00
CA TYR A 1117 17.50 -24.11 6.89
C TYR A 1117 17.09 -25.55 7.21
N GLY A 1118 16.04 -25.72 8.02
CA GLY A 1118 15.49 -27.02 8.38
C GLY A 1118 16.53 -27.98 9.00
N ASP A 1119 16.51 -29.23 8.56
CA ASP A 1119 17.39 -30.29 9.05
C ASP A 1119 18.84 -30.23 8.50
N ASN A 1120 19.19 -29.20 7.72
CA ASN A 1120 20.55 -29.06 7.20
C ASN A 1120 21.55 -28.82 8.35
N ALA A 1121 22.70 -29.51 8.32
CA ALA A 1121 23.71 -29.41 9.37
C ALA A 1121 24.65 -28.19 9.21
N SER A 1122 24.67 -27.56 8.03
CA SER A 1122 25.46 -26.37 7.71
C SER A 1122 25.00 -25.79 6.35
N ALA A 1123 25.43 -24.57 6.02
CA ALA A 1123 25.54 -24.13 4.63
C ALA A 1123 26.87 -24.67 4.02
N PRO A 1124 26.99 -24.82 2.68
CA PRO A 1124 25.94 -24.68 1.66
C PRO A 1124 25.18 -25.98 1.42
N HIS A 1125 23.88 -26.00 1.71
CA HIS A 1125 22.98 -27.09 1.35
C HIS A 1125 21.61 -26.51 0.98
N ALA A 1126 20.98 -27.05 -0.06
CA ALA A 1126 19.68 -26.61 -0.50
C ALA A 1126 18.61 -26.82 0.61
N PRO A 1127 17.71 -25.86 0.84
CA PRO A 1127 16.74 -25.91 1.93
C PRO A 1127 15.62 -26.93 1.64
N ASN A 1128 15.07 -27.56 2.68
CA ASN A 1128 13.90 -28.46 2.56
C ASN A 1128 12.61 -27.85 3.16
N VAL A 1129 12.77 -26.86 4.05
CA VAL A 1129 11.73 -26.00 4.65
C VAL A 1129 12.31 -24.57 4.81
N PRO A 1130 11.49 -23.50 4.82
CA PRO A 1130 11.99 -22.12 4.89
C PRO A 1130 12.43 -21.67 6.30
N SER A 1131 12.14 -22.45 7.35
CA SER A 1131 12.62 -22.20 8.71
C SER A 1131 14.15 -22.16 8.78
N VAL A 1132 14.71 -21.01 9.16
CA VAL A 1132 16.12 -20.88 9.55
C VAL A 1132 16.33 -21.61 10.88
N SER A 1133 17.05 -22.73 10.87
CA SER A 1133 17.37 -23.54 12.05
C SER A 1133 18.68 -23.12 12.72
N GLN A 1134 19.61 -22.51 11.98
CA GLN A 1134 20.83 -21.91 12.52
C GLN A 1134 21.24 -20.67 11.72
N GLN A 1135 21.60 -19.60 12.42
CA GLN A 1135 22.27 -18.43 11.85
C GLN A 1135 23.68 -18.35 12.43
N ILE A 1136 24.68 -18.09 11.57
CA ILE A 1136 26.09 -18.05 11.97
C ILE A 1136 26.72 -16.74 11.46
N GLY A 1137 27.18 -15.89 12.38
CA GLY A 1137 27.92 -14.67 12.10
C GLY A 1137 29.42 -14.86 12.21
N TYR A 1138 30.17 -14.32 11.25
CA TYR A 1138 31.62 -14.43 11.13
C TYR A 1138 32.30 -13.04 11.24
N PRO A 1139 32.78 -12.64 12.43
CA PRO A 1139 33.61 -11.44 12.57
C PRO A 1139 34.96 -11.64 11.88
N ASN A 1140 35.20 -10.89 10.80
CA ASN A 1140 36.30 -11.09 9.86
C ASN A 1140 37.72 -11.13 10.48
N GLN A 1141 38.51 -12.17 10.15
CA GLN A 1141 39.94 -12.03 9.82
C GLN A 1141 40.37 -12.97 8.66
N SER A 1142 40.29 -12.45 7.43
CA SER A 1142 40.88 -12.94 6.18
C SER A 1142 40.50 -14.37 5.72
N GLY A 1143 39.61 -14.48 4.72
CA GLY A 1143 39.46 -15.72 3.93
C GLY A 1143 38.03 -16.21 3.64
N GLY A 1144 36.99 -15.44 3.98
CA GLY A 1144 35.58 -15.82 3.82
C GLY A 1144 34.92 -16.17 5.15
N CYS A 1145 33.83 -16.94 5.11
CA CYS A 1145 33.00 -17.33 6.27
C CYS A 1145 33.72 -18.37 7.16
N ALA A 1146 34.80 -17.98 7.83
CA ALA A 1146 35.69 -18.83 8.60
C ALA A 1146 35.68 -18.48 10.11
N PRO A 1147 35.81 -19.46 11.04
CA PRO A 1147 35.77 -19.22 12.48
C PRO A 1147 36.84 -18.22 12.99
N PRO A 1148 36.61 -17.53 14.13
CA PRO A 1148 35.58 -17.78 15.15
C PRO A 1148 34.16 -17.38 14.72
N THR A 1149 33.16 -18.00 15.33
CA THR A 1149 31.74 -17.88 14.96
C THR A 1149 30.87 -17.50 16.13
N ILE A 1150 29.84 -16.69 15.89
CA ILE A 1150 28.71 -16.51 16.80
C ILE A 1150 27.51 -17.21 16.15
N SER A 1151 26.78 -18.05 16.86
CA SER A 1151 25.62 -18.74 16.28
C SER A 1151 24.39 -18.75 17.18
N THR A 1152 23.23 -18.47 16.59
CA THR A 1152 21.93 -18.77 17.20
C THR A 1152 21.34 -20.03 16.56
N GLN A 1153 20.54 -20.76 17.33
CA GLN A 1153 19.83 -21.95 16.86
C GLN A 1153 18.33 -21.80 17.14
N HIS A 1154 17.49 -22.33 16.27
CA HIS A 1154 16.04 -22.28 16.37
C HIS A 1154 15.45 -23.67 16.09
N VAL A 1155 14.42 -24.04 16.85
CA VAL A 1155 13.72 -25.32 16.73
C VAL A 1155 12.24 -25.05 16.53
N TYR A 1156 11.62 -25.75 15.60
CA TYR A 1156 10.24 -25.58 15.19
C TYR A 1156 9.42 -26.84 15.46
N ASN A 1157 8.10 -26.71 15.58
CA ASN A 1157 7.19 -27.86 15.53
C ASN A 1157 6.93 -28.30 14.08
N ASN A 1158 6.15 -29.37 13.91
CA ASN A 1158 5.74 -29.90 12.60
C ASN A 1158 4.91 -28.94 11.73
N SER A 1159 4.45 -27.82 12.29
CA SER A 1159 3.54 -26.85 11.67
C SER A 1159 4.23 -25.53 11.35
N GLY A 1160 5.56 -25.43 11.57
CA GLY A 1160 6.36 -24.22 11.33
C GLY A 1160 6.48 -23.25 12.51
N ASN A 1161 5.86 -23.52 13.66
CA ASN A 1161 5.91 -22.63 14.83
C ASN A 1161 7.23 -22.79 15.61
N PRO A 1162 7.93 -21.71 16.01
CA PRO A 1162 9.14 -21.81 16.82
C PRO A 1162 8.83 -22.24 18.26
N ILE A 1163 9.47 -23.32 18.73
CA ILE A 1163 9.27 -23.91 20.06
C ILE A 1163 10.49 -23.79 20.98
N ALA A 1164 11.69 -23.56 20.44
CA ALA A 1164 12.88 -23.29 21.25
C ALA A 1164 13.96 -22.53 20.47
N ALA A 1165 14.85 -21.86 21.19
CA ALA A 1165 16.04 -21.23 20.61
C ALA A 1165 17.25 -21.21 21.56
N THR A 1166 18.44 -21.01 21.01
CA THR A 1166 19.70 -20.81 21.75
C THR A 1166 20.30 -19.48 21.36
N ASP A 1167 20.68 -18.68 22.36
CA ASP A 1167 21.31 -17.37 22.14
C ASP A 1167 22.81 -17.50 21.83
N ALA A 1168 23.39 -16.40 21.34
CA ALA A 1168 24.80 -16.30 20.97
C ALA A 1168 25.79 -16.63 22.11
N ASP A 1169 25.37 -16.41 23.35
CA ASP A 1169 26.19 -16.59 24.57
C ASP A 1169 26.04 -17.99 25.19
N GLY A 1170 25.13 -18.81 24.67
CA GLY A 1170 24.89 -20.19 25.12
C GLY A 1170 24.19 -20.31 26.47
N HIS A 1171 23.36 -19.33 26.87
CA HIS A 1171 22.58 -19.43 28.11
C HIS A 1171 21.56 -20.57 28.03
N GLN A 1172 21.37 -21.28 29.14
CA GLN A 1172 20.46 -22.43 29.23
C GLN A 1172 19.46 -22.22 30.37
N GLY A 1173 18.21 -21.94 30.00
CA GLY A 1173 17.12 -21.65 30.92
C GLY A 1173 16.03 -22.71 30.95
N CYS A 1174 15.75 -23.40 29.84
CA CYS A 1174 14.63 -24.34 29.72
C CYS A 1174 15.04 -25.62 29.00
N THR A 1175 14.12 -26.60 28.96
CA THR A 1175 14.36 -27.93 28.36
C THR A 1175 13.19 -28.33 27.48
N THR A 1176 13.48 -28.62 26.21
CA THR A 1176 12.53 -29.13 25.22
C THR A 1176 13.09 -30.43 24.63
N ASN A 1177 12.29 -31.50 24.58
CA ASN A 1177 12.71 -32.83 24.08
C ASN A 1177 14.03 -33.38 24.68
N GLY A 1178 14.36 -32.98 25.91
CA GLY A 1178 15.57 -33.40 26.63
C GLY A 1178 16.85 -32.58 26.34
N ALA A 1179 16.79 -31.62 25.40
CA ALA A 1179 17.88 -30.67 25.14
C ALA A 1179 17.64 -29.32 25.86
N HIS A 1180 18.72 -28.60 26.17
CA HIS A 1180 18.69 -27.33 26.88
C HIS A 1180 18.79 -26.13 25.93
N TYR A 1181 17.98 -25.10 26.21
CA TYR A 1181 17.79 -23.92 25.36
C TYR A 1181 17.78 -22.64 26.21
N SER A 1182 18.11 -21.50 25.60
CA SER A 1182 17.95 -20.17 26.24
C SER A 1182 16.47 -19.76 26.32
N ALA A 1183 15.64 -20.43 25.54
CA ALA A 1183 14.34 -19.97 25.09
C ALA A 1183 13.43 -21.15 24.76
N CYS A 1184 12.21 -21.19 25.30
CA CYS A 1184 11.22 -22.23 24.96
C CYS A 1184 9.80 -21.64 24.88
N ALA A 1185 8.96 -22.19 24.01
CA ALA A 1185 7.57 -21.80 23.81
C ALA A 1185 6.63 -23.02 23.83
N SER A 1186 5.35 -22.76 24.09
CA SER A 1186 4.25 -23.73 23.96
C SER A 1186 3.02 -22.99 23.46
N TYR A 1187 2.25 -23.65 22.60
CA TYR A 1187 1.09 -23.09 21.92
C TYR A 1187 -0.22 -23.68 22.47
N ASP A 1188 -1.34 -23.20 21.98
CA ASP A 1188 -2.69 -23.62 22.36
C ASP A 1188 -3.16 -24.88 21.61
N GLY A 1189 -4.44 -25.20 21.75
CA GLY A 1189 -5.06 -26.32 21.04
C GLY A 1189 -5.13 -26.12 19.52
N PHE A 1190 -5.13 -24.88 19.03
CA PHE A 1190 -5.06 -24.54 17.60
C PHE A 1190 -3.62 -24.65 17.07
N GLN A 1191 -2.61 -24.66 17.95
CA GLN A 1191 -1.20 -24.47 17.60
C GLN A 1191 -0.92 -23.11 16.93
N THR A 1192 -1.65 -22.07 17.31
CA THR A 1192 -1.52 -20.72 16.73
C THR A 1192 -1.13 -19.70 17.80
N HIS A 1193 -1.84 -19.67 18.92
CA HIS A 1193 -1.56 -18.73 19.99
C HIS A 1193 -0.54 -19.29 20.99
N LEU A 1194 0.45 -18.47 21.34
CA LEU A 1194 1.40 -18.76 22.40
C LEU A 1194 0.68 -18.85 23.75
N THR A 1195 0.75 -19.98 24.45
CA THR A 1195 0.18 -20.19 25.80
C THR A 1195 1.20 -20.05 26.91
N GLN A 1196 2.47 -20.35 26.64
CA GLN A 1196 3.56 -20.25 27.62
C GLN A 1196 4.91 -20.00 26.93
N ALA A 1197 5.76 -19.18 27.55
CA ALA A 1197 7.14 -18.98 27.13
C ALA A 1197 8.10 -18.95 28.33
N PHE A 1198 9.31 -19.48 28.18
CA PHE A 1198 10.36 -19.50 29.21
C PHE A 1198 11.59 -18.73 28.73
N ASN A 1199 12.09 -17.84 29.59
CA ASN A 1199 13.34 -17.12 29.35
C ASN A 1199 14.58 -17.92 29.80
N ALA A 1200 15.77 -17.36 29.55
CA ALA A 1200 17.07 -17.94 29.90
C ALA A 1200 17.32 -18.18 31.41
N LYS A 1201 16.39 -17.77 32.28
CA LYS A 1201 16.39 -18.01 33.74
C LYS A 1201 15.34 -19.01 34.20
N ASN A 1202 14.72 -19.75 33.26
CA ASN A 1202 13.59 -20.66 33.50
C ASN A 1202 12.33 -19.97 34.06
N GLN A 1203 12.14 -18.67 33.82
CA GLN A 1203 10.97 -17.94 34.32
C GLN A 1203 9.85 -18.01 33.27
N PRO A 1204 8.66 -18.53 33.62
CA PRO A 1204 7.55 -18.63 32.68
C PRO A 1204 6.76 -17.32 32.60
N ALA A 1205 6.49 -16.85 31.39
CA ALA A 1205 5.32 -16.04 31.07
C ALA A 1205 4.20 -16.97 30.57
N LYS A 1206 2.94 -16.68 30.92
CA LYS A 1206 1.77 -17.48 30.47
C LYS A 1206 0.69 -16.59 29.90
N TYR A 1207 -0.10 -17.15 29.00
CA TYR A 1207 -1.13 -16.48 28.22
C TYR A 1207 -2.39 -17.36 28.21
N HIS A 1208 -3.56 -16.75 28.41
CA HIS A 1208 -4.81 -17.45 28.60
C HIS A 1208 -5.87 -17.00 27.60
N TYR A 1209 -6.40 -17.98 26.87
CA TYR A 1209 -7.49 -17.91 25.92
C TYR A 1209 -8.58 -18.91 26.35
N ASP A 1210 -9.83 -18.68 25.97
CA ASP A 1210 -10.95 -19.58 26.27
C ASP A 1210 -11.79 -19.84 25.01
N THR A 1211 -11.84 -21.11 24.60
CA THR A 1211 -12.56 -21.56 23.39
C THR A 1211 -14.07 -21.63 23.55
N GLY A 1212 -14.58 -21.65 24.78
CA GLY A 1212 -16.01 -21.71 25.09
C GLY A 1212 -16.67 -20.34 25.31
N LEU A 1213 -15.90 -19.25 25.36
CA LEU A 1213 -16.41 -17.91 25.67
C LEU A 1213 -16.42 -16.97 24.45
N ALA A 1214 -17.61 -16.43 24.14
CA ALA A 1214 -17.78 -15.39 23.12
C ALA A 1214 -16.98 -14.11 23.43
N SER A 1215 -16.78 -13.78 24.71
CA SER A 1215 -15.94 -12.66 25.17
C SER A 1215 -14.43 -12.88 24.99
N GLY A 1216 -14.01 -14.12 24.73
CA GLY A 1216 -12.63 -14.49 24.35
C GLY A 1216 -12.50 -14.81 22.86
N GLY A 1217 -13.49 -14.42 22.04
CA GLY A 1217 -13.50 -14.69 20.60
C GLY A 1217 -13.45 -16.18 20.26
N TYR A 1218 -13.99 -17.05 21.12
CA TYR A 1218 -13.88 -18.51 21.02
C TYR A 1218 -12.43 -19.03 20.91
N GLY A 1219 -11.52 -18.37 21.63
CA GLY A 1219 -10.10 -18.74 21.74
C GLY A 1219 -9.15 -17.80 21.00
N GLN A 1220 -9.67 -16.85 20.21
CA GLN A 1220 -8.86 -15.92 19.42
C GLN A 1220 -8.39 -14.68 20.20
N TRP A 1221 -9.02 -14.36 21.33
CA TRP A 1221 -8.70 -13.15 22.11
C TRP A 1221 -8.10 -13.51 23.48
N LEU A 1222 -6.92 -12.99 23.77
CA LEU A 1222 -6.18 -13.17 25.02
C LEU A 1222 -6.97 -12.53 26.15
N LEU A 1223 -7.49 -13.33 27.07
CA LEU A 1223 -8.21 -12.86 28.24
C LEU A 1223 -7.28 -12.44 29.38
N ALA A 1224 -6.12 -13.08 29.52
CA ALA A 1224 -5.12 -12.71 30.53
C ALA A 1224 -3.69 -13.15 30.19
N SER A 1225 -2.69 -12.40 30.67
CA SER A 1225 -1.27 -12.73 30.60
C SER A 1225 -0.60 -12.63 31.97
N SER A 1226 0.48 -13.39 32.17
CA SER A 1226 1.39 -13.25 33.32
C SER A 1226 2.81 -12.98 32.85
N ASP A 1227 3.48 -12.04 33.51
CA ASP A 1227 4.90 -11.78 33.28
C ASP A 1227 5.79 -12.85 33.95
N ALA A 1228 7.10 -12.77 33.69
CA ALA A 1228 8.11 -13.66 34.28
C ALA A 1228 8.24 -13.57 35.82
N ASN A 1229 7.52 -12.65 36.48
CA ASN A 1229 7.44 -12.50 37.92
C ASN A 1229 6.09 -13.01 38.49
N GLY A 1230 5.20 -13.53 37.63
CA GLY A 1230 3.86 -14.01 38.00
C GLY A 1230 2.80 -12.90 38.15
N GLN A 1231 3.09 -11.68 37.68
CA GLN A 1231 2.16 -10.55 37.73
C GLN A 1231 1.14 -10.64 36.59
N MET A 1232 -0.15 -10.64 36.93
CA MET A 1232 -1.26 -10.82 35.99
C MET A 1232 -1.73 -9.49 35.37
N THR A 1233 -1.90 -9.47 34.05
CA THR A 1233 -2.68 -8.46 33.30
C THR A 1233 -3.89 -9.14 32.67
N SER A 1234 -5.08 -8.55 32.79
CA SER A 1234 -6.31 -9.05 32.17
C SER A 1234 -6.82 -8.08 31.11
N TYR A 1235 -7.53 -8.60 30.11
CA TYR A 1235 -7.98 -7.88 28.93
C TYR A 1235 -9.47 -8.13 28.72
N GLY A 1236 -10.21 -7.10 28.33
CA GLY A 1236 -11.62 -7.21 27.97
C GLY A 1236 -11.87 -6.63 26.58
N TYR A 1237 -12.73 -7.29 25.81
CA TYR A 1237 -13.04 -6.97 24.42
C TYR A 1237 -14.53 -6.68 24.25
N ASP A 1238 -14.89 -5.92 23.22
CA ASP A 1238 -16.26 -5.90 22.73
C ASP A 1238 -16.54 -7.05 21.75
N VAL A 1239 -17.78 -7.15 21.25
CA VAL A 1239 -18.19 -8.19 20.30
C VAL A 1239 -17.46 -8.16 18.96
N LEU A 1240 -16.76 -7.08 18.61
CA LEU A 1240 -15.92 -7.02 17.40
C LEU A 1240 -14.48 -7.45 17.69
N GLY A 1241 -14.13 -7.75 18.93
CA GLY A 1241 -12.75 -8.01 19.35
C GLY A 1241 -11.94 -6.75 19.61
N ARG A 1242 -12.57 -5.56 19.63
CA ARG A 1242 -11.83 -4.33 19.96
C ARG A 1242 -11.54 -4.32 21.46
N LEU A 1243 -10.29 -4.12 21.84
CA LEU A 1243 -9.88 -4.06 23.24
C LEU A 1243 -10.54 -2.86 23.95
N THR A 1244 -11.40 -3.13 24.92
CA THR A 1244 -12.18 -2.13 25.67
C THR A 1244 -11.61 -1.85 27.05
N SER A 1245 -10.83 -2.77 27.62
CA SER A 1245 -10.23 -2.62 28.95
C SER A 1245 -8.95 -3.42 29.10
N VAL A 1246 -8.04 -2.91 29.93
CA VAL A 1246 -6.82 -3.57 30.37
C VAL A 1246 -6.68 -3.35 31.87
N VAL A 1247 -6.69 -4.43 32.66
CA VAL A 1247 -6.52 -4.40 34.12
C VAL A 1247 -5.13 -4.91 34.44
N LYS A 1248 -4.32 -4.08 35.10
CA LYS A 1248 -2.89 -4.34 35.32
C LYS A 1248 -2.62 -4.94 36.71
N PRO A 1249 -1.41 -5.46 36.94
CA PRO A 1249 -1.03 -5.97 38.25
C PRO A 1249 -1.20 -4.92 39.35
N GLY A 1250 -2.11 -5.18 40.30
CA GLY A 1250 -2.40 -4.29 41.42
C GLY A 1250 -3.59 -3.33 41.22
N ASP A 1251 -4.12 -3.20 40.00
CA ASP A 1251 -5.33 -2.41 39.75
C ASP A 1251 -6.59 -3.22 40.07
N THR A 1252 -7.59 -2.55 40.66
CA THR A 1252 -8.95 -3.11 40.75
C THR A 1252 -9.71 -2.81 39.47
N ALA A 1253 -10.37 -3.82 38.90
CA ALA A 1253 -11.28 -3.64 37.77
C ALA A 1253 -12.34 -2.58 38.11
N SER A 1254 -12.23 -1.40 37.49
CA SER A 1254 -13.27 -0.37 37.54
C SER A 1254 -14.34 -0.73 36.51
N ALA A 1255 -15.59 -0.73 36.96
CA ALA A 1255 -16.76 -1.20 36.19
C ALA A 1255 -17.25 -0.19 35.14
#